data_AF-A0A8H3AEB7-F1
#
_entry.id   AF-A0A8H3AEB7-F1
#
_cell.length_a   1.000
_cell.length_b   1.000
_cell.length_c   1.000
_cell.angle_alpha   90.00
_cell.angle_beta   90.00
_cell.angle_gamma   90.00
#
_symmetry.space_group_name_H-M   'P 1'
#
loop_
_entity.id
_entity.type
_entity.pdbx_description
1 polymer ?
#
loop_
_entity_poly.entity_id
_entity_poly.type
_entity_poly.pdbx_seq_one_letter_code
_entity_poly.pdbx_strand_id
1 'polypeptide(L)'
;MMLTVESLEPHILSIFTSPAVDLNKITAKQVRAQLRANVPGLQDDWIREHKAEIDALTAAVFDRVRPGEQNDQETSTPPEPETNNHSNNNNKRKRTAEEEADAEYARKLASELNGHNTRAGSVGKKPSKTRRKVKSAEEIEESDEEEPKKKSKPRKSKKQDDGDGETKKRGGYQKEYALSPALAAFTGTPALSRPQIVKKLWDHIKANSLQNPQDKREILCDEQMKSLFGVDKINMFQMNKVIGVDVDLDMSEREFDLLVIGATGYTGQLVIEYLANHPRAPSLRVALGGRTVQKVQELAKKYQNVSAIYVDVSDEPSVDAAVAKAKVVINIAGPYYTRGSVVVKACATHGVHYVDLTGESPWVAQIIERYDYLAHKTGACIVPCSGYDSIPSDIAAYVGRRALEKQLGGKEPKRISSTTAHVLKGGMSGGTAASIFASFEEIPKEQRRKGSGWGLSPVPPPPGFSALPGILYSLPRVTPTIWGGYFLMSNINAAIVRRSWGLQHRYTPASKRPIYTYDEFQSIGGPLKGILLSLTVLLTAVGLALFPPFRWFLKYVMPKSGEGPAPEMLDKGMCRATNVSEADDEVAVKAVFEGNGDPGYRLTSIMIVESALLLLDPENLSDEGRSGGILTPSVAYGDALVKALEATGRFKIGVEVLEDKKTR
;
A
#
# COMPACT_ATOMS: atom_id res chain seq x y z
N MET A 1 36.68 40.66 0.10
CA MET A 1 35.45 40.07 -0.47
C MET A 1 34.86 39.17 0.60
N MET A 2 33.59 39.36 0.97
CA MET A 2 32.89 38.39 1.83
C MET A 2 32.71 37.11 1.02
N LEU A 3 33.04 35.97 1.61
CA LEU A 3 32.90 34.66 0.98
C LEU A 3 31.40 34.31 0.95
N THR A 4 30.80 34.18 -0.24
CA THR A 4 29.41 33.73 -0.42
C THR A 4 29.38 32.36 -1.11
N VAL A 5 28.28 31.62 -1.00
CA VAL A 5 28.16 30.29 -1.63
C VAL A 5 28.31 30.38 -3.14
N GLU A 6 27.77 31.43 -3.78
CA GLU A 6 27.86 31.66 -5.22
C GLU A 6 29.32 31.87 -5.68
N SER A 7 30.17 32.43 -4.83
CA SER A 7 31.60 32.62 -5.14
C SER A 7 32.39 31.31 -5.28
N LEU A 8 31.80 30.17 -4.88
CA LEU A 8 32.38 28.83 -5.03
C LEU A 8 32.12 28.20 -6.39
N GLU A 9 31.21 28.74 -7.21
CA GLU A 9 30.85 28.19 -8.53
C GLU A 9 32.07 27.97 -9.45
N PRO A 10 33.03 28.92 -9.61
CA PRO A 10 34.21 28.72 -10.44
C PRO A 10 35.12 27.58 -9.93
N HIS A 11 35.16 27.38 -8.61
CA HIS A 11 35.98 26.35 -7.98
C HIS A 11 35.35 24.96 -8.16
N ILE A 12 34.02 24.87 -8.06
CA ILE A 12 33.25 23.64 -8.35
C ILE A 12 33.40 23.25 -9.82
N LEU A 13 33.32 24.24 -10.74
CA LEU A 13 33.51 24.00 -12.16
C LEU A 13 34.93 23.50 -12.48
N SER A 14 35.95 24.06 -11.83
CA SER A 14 37.35 23.59 -11.94
C SER A 14 37.51 22.14 -11.46
N ILE A 15 36.81 21.74 -10.40
CA ILE A 15 36.80 20.35 -9.91
C ILE A 15 36.22 19.41 -10.96
N PHE A 16 35.08 19.75 -11.58
CA PHE A 16 34.44 18.89 -12.58
C PHE A 16 35.11 18.87 -13.94
N THR A 17 35.88 19.90 -14.28
CA THR A 17 36.64 19.97 -15.54
C THR A 17 38.07 19.43 -15.40
N SER A 18 38.47 19.01 -14.21
CA SER A 18 39.78 18.39 -13.97
C SER A 18 39.85 17.00 -14.61
N PRO A 19 40.88 16.70 -15.43
CA PRO A 19 41.03 15.40 -16.10
C PRO A 19 41.27 14.23 -15.12
N ALA A 20 41.54 14.51 -13.84
CA ALA A 20 41.69 13.51 -12.79
C ALA A 20 40.37 13.11 -12.11
N VAL A 21 39.25 13.76 -12.46
CA VAL A 21 37.95 13.56 -11.81
C VAL A 21 37.03 12.74 -12.70
N ASP A 22 36.67 11.55 -12.24
CA ASP A 22 35.62 10.71 -12.85
C ASP A 22 34.23 11.24 -12.45
N LEU A 23 33.57 11.95 -13.37
CA LEU A 23 32.24 12.53 -13.16
C LEU A 23 31.19 11.48 -12.77
N ASN A 24 31.37 10.21 -13.16
CA ASN A 24 30.43 9.14 -12.81
C ASN A 24 30.61 8.61 -11.38
N LYS A 25 31.66 9.02 -10.67
CA LYS A 25 32.00 8.54 -9.31
C LYS A 25 32.18 9.65 -8.28
N ILE A 26 32.30 10.91 -8.70
CA ILE A 26 32.49 12.02 -7.77
C ILE A 26 31.22 12.28 -6.95
N THR A 27 31.38 12.33 -5.63
CA THR A 27 30.31 12.63 -4.67
C THR A 27 30.38 14.08 -4.20
N ALA A 28 29.25 14.67 -3.81
CA ALA A 28 29.22 16.01 -3.20
C ALA A 28 30.10 16.11 -1.93
N LYS A 29 30.34 14.99 -1.22
CA LYS A 29 31.30 14.91 -0.11
C LYS A 29 32.74 15.13 -0.60
N GLN A 30 33.13 14.52 -1.72
CA GLN A 30 34.45 14.71 -2.32
C GLN A 30 34.62 16.11 -2.89
N VAL A 31 33.58 16.70 -3.50
CA VAL A 31 33.61 18.10 -3.97
C VAL A 31 33.89 19.05 -2.81
N ARG A 32 33.17 18.94 -1.68
CA ARG A 32 33.45 19.75 -0.48
C ARG A 32 34.86 19.53 0.09
N ALA A 33 35.37 18.31 0.06
CA ALA A 33 36.74 18.02 0.50
C ALA A 33 37.79 18.71 -0.39
N GLN A 34 37.53 18.80 -1.70
CA GLN A 34 38.40 19.52 -2.63
C GLN A 34 38.25 21.04 -2.51
N LEU A 35 37.04 21.57 -2.27
CA LEU A 35 36.84 22.99 -1.95
C LEU A 35 37.61 23.41 -0.70
N ARG A 36 37.64 22.56 0.35
CA ARG A 36 38.45 22.79 1.56
C ARG A 36 39.94 22.90 1.26
N ALA A 37 40.43 22.07 0.34
CA ALA A 37 41.85 22.04 0.01
C ALA A 37 42.27 23.20 -0.91
N ASN A 38 41.36 23.67 -1.78
CA ASN A 38 41.71 24.52 -2.91
C ASN A 38 41.20 25.98 -2.79
N VAL A 39 40.36 26.31 -1.81
CA VAL A 39 39.83 27.67 -1.60
C VAL A 39 40.46 28.30 -0.34
N PRO A 40 41.42 29.23 -0.49
CA PRO A 40 42.03 29.91 0.65
C PRO A 40 41.01 30.70 1.48
N GLY A 41 40.97 30.46 2.80
CA GLY A 41 40.07 31.17 3.73
C GLY A 41 38.70 30.52 3.94
N LEU A 42 38.41 29.38 3.30
CA LEU A 42 37.19 28.63 3.51
C LEU A 42 37.29 27.77 4.79
N GLN A 43 36.64 28.21 5.88
CA GLN A 43 36.68 27.53 7.18
C GLN A 43 35.73 26.32 7.25
N ASP A 44 36.10 25.29 8.01
CA ASP A 44 35.31 24.05 8.15
C ASP A 44 33.91 24.28 8.75
N ASP A 45 33.80 25.21 9.70
CA ASP A 45 32.52 25.57 10.32
C ASP A 45 31.58 26.24 9.32
N TRP A 46 32.12 27.08 8.42
CA TRP A 46 31.33 27.74 7.38
C TRP A 46 30.78 26.75 6.34
N ILE A 47 31.57 25.74 5.95
CA ILE A 47 31.10 24.65 5.06
C ILE A 47 30.03 23.80 5.74
N ARG A 48 30.13 23.60 7.06
CA ARG A 48 29.11 22.85 7.82
C ARG A 48 27.79 23.62 7.87
N GLU A 49 27.85 24.93 8.06
CA GLU A 49 26.70 25.83 8.10
C GLU A 49 26.00 25.93 6.73
N HIS A 50 26.77 26.07 5.64
CA HIS A 50 26.24 26.24 4.28
C HIS A 50 26.19 24.93 3.47
N LYS A 51 26.19 23.78 4.14
CA LYS A 51 26.33 22.46 3.52
C LYS A 51 25.29 22.19 2.43
N ALA A 52 24.02 22.54 2.68
CA ALA A 52 22.91 22.28 1.78
C ALA A 52 22.98 23.16 0.52
N GLU A 53 23.36 24.42 0.67
CA GLU A 53 23.51 25.38 -0.43
C GLU A 53 24.70 25.03 -1.33
N ILE A 54 25.82 24.59 -0.73
CA ILE A 54 26.98 24.07 -1.48
C ILE A 54 26.61 22.79 -2.25
N ASP A 55 25.84 21.87 -1.64
CA ASP A 55 25.37 20.64 -2.32
C ASP A 55 24.44 20.98 -3.50
N ALA A 56 23.56 21.96 -3.34
CA ALA A 56 22.66 22.43 -4.39
C ALA A 56 23.42 23.10 -5.54
N LEU A 57 24.38 23.98 -5.25
CA LEU A 57 25.25 24.58 -6.26
C LEU A 57 26.09 23.53 -6.98
N THR A 58 26.59 22.53 -6.24
CA THR A 58 27.34 21.40 -6.82
C THR A 58 26.51 20.62 -7.83
N ALA A 59 25.24 20.31 -7.50
CA ALA A 59 24.34 19.62 -8.43
C ALA A 59 24.06 20.48 -9.68
N ALA A 60 23.79 21.78 -9.49
CA ALA A 60 23.51 22.70 -10.59
C ALA A 60 24.70 22.87 -11.55
N VAL A 61 25.94 22.85 -11.05
CA VAL A 61 27.15 22.88 -11.92
C VAL A 61 27.39 21.52 -12.56
N PHE A 62 27.16 20.41 -11.84
CA PHE A 62 27.33 19.05 -12.37
C PHE A 62 26.44 18.78 -13.60
N ASP A 63 25.17 19.20 -13.53
CA ASP A 63 24.21 19.04 -14.64
C ASP A 63 24.62 19.83 -15.89
N ARG A 64 25.38 20.93 -15.76
CA ARG A 64 25.89 21.70 -16.90
C ARG A 64 27.13 21.09 -17.55
N VAL A 65 27.92 20.31 -16.80
CA VAL A 65 29.22 19.76 -17.25
C VAL A 65 29.07 18.35 -17.82
N ARG A 66 27.98 17.64 -17.49
CA ARG A 66 27.71 16.32 -18.03
C ARG A 66 27.41 16.40 -19.55
N PRO A 67 28.17 15.72 -20.42
CA PRO A 67 27.86 15.69 -21.85
C PRO A 67 26.51 14.98 -22.06
N GLY A 68 25.60 15.66 -22.77
CA GLY A 68 24.24 15.19 -23.01
C GLY A 68 24.17 14.00 -23.96
N GLU A 69 23.35 13.02 -23.61
CA GLU A 69 22.80 12.03 -24.54
C GLU A 69 21.78 12.74 -25.43
N GLN A 70 22.12 12.93 -26.71
CA GLN A 70 21.19 13.23 -27.79
C GLN A 70 21.17 12.06 -28.78
N ASN A 71 19.95 11.55 -29.03
CA ASN A 71 19.40 10.78 -30.14
C ASN A 71 20.29 9.86 -31.02
N ASP A 72 19.80 8.61 -31.05
CA ASP A 72 19.52 7.74 -32.20
C ASP A 72 20.64 7.16 -33.09
N GLN A 73 20.40 5.86 -33.37
CA GLN A 73 20.67 5.08 -34.59
C GLN A 73 21.64 3.89 -34.51
N GLU A 74 21.01 2.75 -34.80
CA GLU A 74 21.51 1.41 -35.12
C GLU A 74 22.65 1.38 -36.15
N THR A 75 23.53 0.39 -36.03
CA THR A 75 24.09 -0.49 -37.10
C THR A 75 25.09 -1.45 -36.41
N SER A 76 24.80 -2.74 -36.18
CA SER A 76 24.97 -3.92 -37.07
C SER A 76 26.20 -3.81 -37.99
N THR A 77 27.15 -4.75 -38.11
CA THR A 77 27.11 -6.23 -38.11
C THR A 77 28.57 -6.81 -38.05
N PRO A 78 28.79 -8.10 -37.72
CA PRO A 78 30.08 -8.82 -37.50
C PRO A 78 30.38 -9.78 -38.70
N PRO A 79 30.98 -11.00 -38.58
CA PRO A 79 32.20 -11.55 -37.92
C PRO A 79 33.15 -12.25 -38.96
N GLU A 80 34.25 -12.93 -38.58
CA GLU A 80 34.47 -14.42 -38.64
C GLU A 80 35.94 -14.71 -39.11
N PRO A 81 36.43 -15.98 -39.20
CA PRO A 81 36.49 -17.06 -38.21
C PRO A 81 37.87 -17.80 -38.25
N GLU A 82 38.02 -18.92 -37.52
CA GLU A 82 38.57 -20.22 -37.97
C GLU A 82 39.14 -21.04 -36.79
N THR A 83 38.46 -22.17 -36.45
CA THR A 83 38.84 -23.60 -36.64
C THR A 83 40.11 -24.07 -35.89
N ASN A 84 40.26 -25.28 -35.33
CA ASN A 84 39.71 -26.59 -35.66
C ASN A 84 40.03 -27.61 -34.53
N ASN A 85 39.14 -28.60 -34.37
CA ASN A 85 39.32 -30.03 -34.03
C ASN A 85 40.40 -30.52 -33.04
N HIS A 86 40.02 -31.35 -32.04
CA HIS A 86 39.93 -32.83 -32.20
C HIS A 86 39.44 -33.57 -30.94
N SER A 87 39.12 -34.86 -31.14
CA SER A 87 38.24 -35.75 -30.38
C SER A 87 38.89 -36.65 -29.32
N ASN A 88 38.00 -37.23 -28.47
CA ASN A 88 38.06 -38.52 -27.76
C ASN A 88 39.04 -38.68 -26.58
N ASN A 89 38.54 -38.99 -25.37
CA ASN A 89 38.18 -40.36 -24.98
C ASN A 89 37.56 -40.44 -23.56
N ASN A 90 36.81 -41.52 -23.32
CA ASN A 90 36.09 -41.90 -22.09
C ASN A 90 36.93 -41.88 -20.79
N ASN A 91 36.37 -41.33 -19.70
CA ASN A 91 36.17 -42.06 -18.42
C ASN A 91 35.51 -41.22 -17.31
N LYS A 92 34.58 -41.88 -16.58
CA LYS A 92 33.97 -41.56 -15.26
C LYS A 92 34.26 -40.16 -14.68
N ARG A 93 33.26 -39.28 -14.71
CA ARG A 93 33.34 -37.94 -14.08
C ARG A 93 33.26 -38.02 -12.55
N LYS A 94 34.42 -37.83 -11.92
CA LYS A 94 34.57 -37.31 -10.56
C LYS A 94 34.23 -35.81 -10.61
N ARG A 95 33.46 -35.28 -9.65
CA ARG A 95 33.16 -33.83 -9.58
C ARG A 95 34.46 -33.04 -9.59
N THR A 96 34.51 -31.96 -10.35
CA THR A 96 35.70 -31.11 -10.47
C THR A 96 35.83 -30.22 -9.23
N ALA A 97 37.07 -29.87 -8.87
CA ALA A 97 37.38 -29.05 -7.70
C ALA A 97 36.71 -27.65 -7.76
N GLU A 98 36.42 -27.13 -8.95
CA GLU A 98 35.65 -25.90 -9.16
C GLU A 98 34.17 -26.03 -8.76
N GLU A 99 33.49 -27.14 -9.09
CA GLU A 99 32.09 -27.33 -8.74
C GLU A 99 31.88 -27.49 -7.22
N GLU A 100 32.85 -28.09 -6.53
CA GLU A 100 32.85 -28.19 -5.07
C GLU A 100 33.19 -26.85 -4.41
N ALA A 101 34.14 -26.08 -4.98
CA ALA A 101 34.49 -24.74 -4.50
C ALA A 101 33.36 -23.72 -4.68
N ASP A 102 32.64 -23.75 -5.80
CA ASP A 102 31.52 -22.85 -6.09
C ASP A 102 30.30 -23.16 -5.22
N ALA A 103 30.02 -24.45 -4.98
CA ALA A 103 28.95 -24.88 -4.08
C ALA A 103 29.26 -24.58 -2.61
N GLU A 104 30.54 -24.54 -2.23
CA GLU A 104 30.97 -24.14 -0.90
C GLU A 104 30.97 -22.62 -0.73
N TYR A 105 31.39 -21.87 -1.75
CA TYR A 105 31.34 -20.41 -1.79
C TYR A 105 29.89 -19.90 -1.76
N ALA A 106 28.98 -20.52 -2.51
CA ALA A 106 27.55 -20.22 -2.47
C ALA A 106 26.93 -20.50 -1.08
N ARG A 107 27.37 -21.56 -0.39
CA ARG A 107 26.94 -21.85 0.99
C ARG A 107 27.50 -20.83 1.99
N LYS A 108 28.74 -20.38 1.80
CA LYS A 108 29.39 -19.37 2.65
C LYS A 108 28.71 -18.00 2.52
N LEU A 109 28.41 -17.59 1.29
CA LEU A 109 27.75 -16.31 1.01
C LEU A 109 26.29 -16.30 1.51
N ALA A 110 25.59 -17.44 1.39
CA ALA A 110 24.26 -17.60 1.97
C ALA A 110 24.31 -17.47 3.51
N SER A 111 25.35 -18.02 4.15
CA SER A 111 25.58 -17.88 5.60
C SER A 111 25.86 -16.44 6.06
N GLU A 112 26.60 -15.67 5.25
CA GLU A 112 26.92 -14.27 5.54
C GLU A 112 25.71 -13.35 5.38
N LEU A 113 24.82 -13.63 4.43
CA LEU A 113 23.61 -12.85 4.16
C LEU A 113 22.55 -13.00 5.27
N ASN A 114 22.39 -14.20 5.86
CA ASN A 114 21.45 -14.38 6.99
C ASN A 114 22.06 -14.01 8.35
N GLY A 115 23.38 -13.80 8.43
CA GLY A 115 24.05 -13.29 9.63
C GLY A 115 23.86 -11.79 9.86
N HIS A 116 23.32 -11.06 8.89
CA HIS A 116 23.25 -9.60 8.90
C HIS A 116 21.91 -9.03 9.41
N ASN A 117 21.29 -9.68 10.40
CA ASN A 117 20.15 -9.13 11.15
C ASN A 117 20.34 -9.11 12.68
N THR A 118 21.58 -9.04 13.16
CA THR A 118 21.88 -8.63 14.54
C THR A 118 23.11 -7.75 14.60
N ARG A 119 22.92 -6.42 14.54
CA ARG A 119 23.93 -5.48 15.03
C ARG A 119 23.29 -4.32 15.78
N ALA A 120 22.86 -4.62 17.01
CA ALA A 120 22.76 -3.62 18.08
C ALA A 120 23.91 -3.85 19.06
N GLY A 121 24.79 -2.86 19.17
CA GLY A 121 25.61 -2.52 20.35
C GLY A 121 26.62 -3.56 20.88
N SER A 122 27.90 -3.41 20.54
CA SER A 122 28.98 -4.07 21.26
C SER A 122 29.62 -3.17 22.33
N VAL A 123 29.74 -3.74 23.52
CA VAL A 123 30.75 -3.50 24.58
C VAL A 123 30.49 -2.37 25.60
N GLY A 124 29.90 -2.78 26.73
CA GLY A 124 30.23 -2.26 28.06
C GLY A 124 30.72 -3.40 28.95
N LYS A 125 32.04 -3.44 29.22
CA LYS A 125 32.70 -4.41 30.12
C LYS A 125 32.04 -4.44 31.51
N LYS A 126 31.73 -5.63 32.04
CA LYS A 126 31.58 -5.85 33.49
C LYS A 126 32.73 -6.72 34.02
N PRO A 127 33.39 -6.33 35.12
CA PRO A 127 34.50 -7.09 35.69
C PRO A 127 34.00 -8.14 36.69
N SER A 128 34.69 -9.27 36.75
CA SER A 128 34.56 -10.25 37.84
C SER A 128 35.43 -9.81 39.02
N LYS A 129 34.83 -9.55 40.19
CA LYS A 129 35.52 -9.67 41.50
C LYS A 129 34.56 -10.11 42.61
N THR A 130 34.82 -11.33 43.08
CA THR A 130 35.00 -11.68 44.50
C THR A 130 34.04 -11.06 45.53
N ARG A 131 33.07 -11.87 45.97
CA ARG A 131 32.32 -11.68 47.23
C ARG A 131 33.26 -11.95 48.41
N ARG A 132 33.43 -10.96 49.29
CA ARG A 132 33.96 -11.08 50.66
C ARG A 132 32.78 -11.25 51.64
N LYS A 133 33.00 -12.08 52.66
CA LYS A 133 32.11 -12.50 53.77
C LYS A 133 31.47 -11.35 54.55
N VAL A 134 30.23 -11.56 55.03
CA VAL A 134 29.77 -11.19 56.39
C VAL A 134 28.90 -12.33 56.95
N LYS A 135 29.13 -12.63 58.24
CA LYS A 135 28.52 -13.63 59.15
C LYS A 135 27.00 -13.46 59.26
N SER A 136 26.19 -14.47 59.62
CA SER A 136 26.10 -15.07 60.98
C SER A 136 25.18 -16.30 61.06
N ALA A 137 25.61 -17.29 61.88
CA ALA A 137 24.88 -18.25 62.77
C ALA A 137 23.68 -19.06 62.19
N GLU A 138 23.45 -20.34 62.47
CA GLU A 138 23.92 -21.32 63.47
C GLU A 138 23.43 -22.74 63.06
N GLU A 139 23.95 -23.79 63.73
CA GLU A 139 23.51 -25.22 63.80
C GLU A 139 23.84 -26.15 62.58
N ILE A 140 24.86 -27.03 62.63
CA ILE A 140 25.06 -28.34 63.34
C ILE A 140 24.08 -29.39 62.75
N GLU A 141 24.45 -30.49 62.08
CA GLU A 141 25.29 -31.66 62.47
C GLU A 141 25.86 -32.42 61.24
N GLU A 142 27.03 -33.06 61.47
CA GLU A 142 27.52 -34.40 61.04
C GLU A 142 27.22 -34.96 59.63
N SER A 143 28.10 -35.70 58.93
CA SER A 143 29.34 -36.39 59.29
C SER A 143 30.04 -36.87 57.99
N ASP A 144 31.36 -36.94 58.06
CA ASP A 144 32.26 -37.98 57.54
C ASP A 144 32.51 -38.23 56.04
N GLU A 145 33.78 -37.90 55.71
CA GLU A 145 34.82 -38.80 55.17
C GLU A 145 35.08 -38.94 53.65
N GLU A 146 36.33 -38.53 53.34
CA GLU A 146 37.35 -39.15 52.48
C GLU A 146 37.27 -39.13 50.93
N GLU A 147 38.19 -38.32 50.39
CA GLU A 147 38.93 -38.42 49.12
C GLU A 147 39.74 -39.76 48.99
N PRO A 148 40.51 -40.11 47.92
CA PRO A 148 40.74 -39.45 46.60
C PRO A 148 40.94 -40.41 45.38
N LYS A 149 41.30 -39.80 44.23
CA LYS A 149 42.17 -40.28 43.10
C LYS A 149 41.56 -40.79 41.77
N LYS A 150 41.79 -39.95 40.75
CA LYS A 150 42.36 -40.21 39.40
C LYS A 150 42.25 -41.63 38.80
N LYS A 151 41.67 -41.74 37.60
CA LYS A 151 42.39 -42.01 36.32
C LYS A 151 41.46 -42.25 35.10
N SER A 152 41.92 -41.70 33.96
CA SER A 152 41.85 -42.21 32.57
C SER A 152 40.53 -42.63 31.91
N LYS A 153 40.27 -42.00 30.74
CA LYS A 153 39.38 -42.48 29.66
C LYS A 153 39.70 -43.92 29.25
N PRO A 154 38.71 -44.72 28.82
CA PRO A 154 38.73 -45.13 27.42
C PRO A 154 37.36 -45.27 26.72
N ARG A 155 37.40 -45.02 25.41
CA ARG A 155 36.67 -45.61 24.26
C ARG A 155 35.17 -45.95 24.36
N LYS A 156 34.42 -45.31 23.44
CA LYS A 156 33.11 -45.68 22.91
C LYS A 156 33.02 -47.17 22.54
N SER A 157 32.08 -47.87 23.15
CA SER A 157 31.43 -49.06 22.59
C SER A 157 30.10 -48.64 21.95
N LYS A 158 29.84 -49.16 20.75
CA LYS A 158 28.53 -49.11 20.10
C LYS A 158 27.54 -49.94 20.93
N LYS A 159 26.37 -49.37 21.22
CA LYS A 159 25.14 -50.16 21.40
C LYS A 159 24.05 -49.53 20.56
N GLN A 160 23.45 -50.41 19.80
CA GLN A 160 22.36 -50.26 18.86
C GLN A 160 21.07 -50.10 19.67
N ASP A 161 20.24 -49.14 19.29
CA ASP A 161 18.83 -49.12 19.68
C ASP A 161 18.00 -48.60 18.51
N ASP A 162 16.93 -49.33 18.24
CA ASP A 162 16.07 -49.30 17.07
C ASP A 162 14.81 -48.46 17.34
N GLY A 163 14.34 -47.71 16.33
CA GLY A 163 13.04 -47.02 16.29
C GLY A 163 12.98 -45.73 17.13
N ASP A 164 12.52 -44.58 16.67
CA ASP A 164 11.48 -44.28 15.69
C ASP A 164 11.77 -42.89 15.06
N GLY A 165 11.24 -42.62 13.87
CA GLY A 165 11.71 -41.58 12.95
C GLY A 165 11.61 -40.13 13.45
N GLU A 166 12.72 -39.59 13.97
CA GLU A 166 12.88 -38.15 14.17
C GLU A 166 13.35 -37.47 12.85
N THR A 167 12.44 -36.77 12.18
CA THR A 167 12.78 -35.86 11.08
C THR A 167 13.79 -34.82 11.59
N LYS A 168 15.05 -34.96 11.14
CA LYS A 168 16.08 -33.92 11.29
C LYS A 168 15.50 -32.57 10.90
N LYS A 169 15.43 -31.63 11.85
CA LYS A 169 15.10 -30.22 11.60
C LYS A 169 15.99 -29.69 10.47
N ARG A 170 15.43 -29.57 9.26
CA ARG A 170 16.07 -28.90 8.12
C ARG A 170 16.10 -27.40 8.45
N GLY A 171 17.29 -26.81 8.52
CA GLY A 171 17.44 -25.37 8.75
C GLY A 171 16.74 -24.55 7.66
N GLY A 172 16.31 -23.32 8.00
CA GLY A 172 15.50 -22.45 7.14
C GLY A 172 16.05 -22.15 5.73
N TYR A 173 17.30 -22.52 5.43
CA TYR A 173 17.90 -22.44 4.10
C TYR A 173 17.30 -23.36 3.04
N GLN A 174 16.70 -24.48 3.46
CA GLN A 174 16.10 -25.46 2.55
C GLN A 174 14.57 -25.42 2.58
N LYS A 175 13.99 -24.34 3.13
CA LYS A 175 12.54 -24.14 3.12
C LYS A 175 12.08 -23.98 1.67
N GLU A 176 11.12 -24.80 1.26
CA GLU A 176 10.47 -24.68 -0.04
C GLU A 176 9.34 -23.67 0.06
N TYR A 177 9.15 -22.88 -0.99
CA TYR A 177 8.15 -21.84 -1.09
C TYR A 177 7.28 -22.12 -2.31
N ALA A 178 5.99 -21.82 -2.22
CA ALA A 178 5.12 -21.78 -3.39
C ALA A 178 5.59 -20.66 -4.33
N LEU A 179 5.67 -20.94 -5.63
CA LEU A 179 6.14 -19.99 -6.62
C LEU A 179 4.97 -19.25 -7.27
N SER A 180 5.16 -17.98 -7.63
CA SER A 180 4.22 -17.25 -8.48
C SER A 180 3.99 -18.00 -9.81
N PRO A 181 2.83 -17.84 -10.50
CA PRO A 181 2.54 -18.56 -11.73
C PRO A 181 3.63 -18.40 -12.81
N ALA A 182 4.20 -17.21 -12.94
CA ALA A 182 5.28 -16.93 -13.88
C ALA A 182 6.57 -17.68 -13.50
N LEU A 183 6.94 -17.68 -12.22
CA LEU A 183 8.13 -18.36 -11.73
C LEU A 183 7.95 -19.90 -11.72
N ALA A 184 6.74 -20.39 -11.48
CA ALA A 184 6.39 -21.80 -11.62
C ALA A 184 6.48 -22.26 -13.09
N ALA A 185 5.99 -21.45 -14.03
CA ALA A 185 6.11 -21.72 -15.46
C ALA A 185 7.58 -21.74 -15.92
N PHE A 186 8.40 -20.80 -15.44
CA PHE A 186 9.82 -20.77 -15.74
C PHE A 186 10.60 -21.94 -15.14
N THR A 187 10.34 -22.26 -13.87
CA THR A 187 11.08 -23.32 -13.16
C THR A 187 10.55 -24.72 -13.45
N GLY A 188 9.34 -24.85 -13.99
CA GLY A 188 8.67 -26.12 -14.30
C GLY A 188 8.11 -26.85 -13.07
N THR A 189 8.04 -26.19 -11.91
CA THR A 189 7.59 -26.78 -10.64
C THR A 189 6.83 -25.75 -9.82
N PRO A 190 5.80 -26.14 -9.05
CA PRO A 190 4.98 -25.20 -8.28
C PRO A 190 5.65 -24.70 -6.99
N ALA A 191 6.69 -25.37 -6.49
CA ALA A 191 7.38 -25.00 -5.25
C ALA A 191 8.88 -25.30 -5.30
N LEU A 192 9.71 -24.36 -4.84
CA LEU A 192 11.16 -24.51 -4.71
C LEU A 192 11.70 -23.67 -3.55
N SER A 193 12.85 -24.06 -3.00
CA SER A 193 13.61 -23.19 -2.10
C SER A 193 14.30 -22.06 -2.87
N ARG A 194 14.50 -20.92 -2.21
CA ARG A 194 15.19 -19.76 -2.80
C ARG A 194 16.54 -20.11 -3.45
N PRO A 195 17.42 -20.95 -2.85
CA PRO A 195 18.64 -21.40 -3.52
C PRO A 195 18.39 -22.22 -4.80
N GLN A 196 17.34 -23.04 -4.85
CA GLN A 196 16.99 -23.81 -6.05
C GLN A 196 16.47 -22.92 -7.18
N ILE A 197 15.71 -21.87 -6.85
CA ILE A 197 15.22 -20.89 -7.83
C ILE A 197 16.40 -20.14 -8.44
N VAL A 198 17.29 -19.61 -7.60
CA VAL A 198 18.51 -18.91 -8.05
C VAL A 198 19.37 -19.82 -8.91
N LYS A 199 19.48 -21.10 -8.54
CA LYS A 199 20.19 -22.10 -9.35
C LYS A 199 19.55 -22.26 -10.73
N LYS A 200 18.24 -22.48 -10.82
CA LYS A 200 17.53 -22.64 -12.10
C LYS A 200 17.66 -21.40 -13.00
N LEU A 201 17.61 -20.20 -12.42
CA LEU A 201 17.85 -18.96 -13.15
C LEU A 201 19.28 -18.90 -13.69
N TRP A 202 20.28 -19.25 -12.88
CA TRP A 202 21.66 -19.31 -13.34
C TRP A 202 21.91 -20.38 -14.40
N ASP A 203 21.25 -21.54 -14.29
CA ASP A 203 21.31 -22.60 -15.29
C ASP A 203 20.78 -22.08 -16.64
N HIS A 204 19.66 -21.34 -16.63
CA HIS A 204 19.09 -20.69 -17.82
C HIS A 204 20.00 -19.58 -18.39
N ILE A 205 20.52 -18.69 -17.53
CA ILE A 205 21.43 -17.60 -17.93
C ILE A 205 22.67 -18.17 -18.63
N LYS A 206 23.24 -19.25 -18.10
CA LYS A 206 24.41 -19.92 -18.69
C LYS A 206 24.05 -20.65 -19.98
N ALA A 207 22.94 -21.39 -20.00
CA ALA A 207 22.50 -22.13 -21.18
C ALA A 207 22.24 -21.21 -22.38
N ASN A 208 21.73 -20.00 -22.14
CA ASN A 208 21.40 -19.03 -23.18
C ASN A 208 22.44 -17.90 -23.32
N SER A 209 23.57 -17.98 -22.62
CA SER A 209 24.66 -16.99 -22.68
C SER A 209 24.19 -15.54 -22.46
N LEU A 210 23.33 -15.34 -21.47
CA LEU A 210 22.66 -14.08 -21.19
C LEU A 210 23.48 -13.08 -20.36
N GLN A 211 24.73 -13.40 -20.01
CA GLN A 211 25.59 -12.41 -19.35
C GLN A 211 26.04 -11.36 -20.35
N ASN A 212 25.99 -10.08 -19.96
CA ASN A 212 26.50 -9.00 -20.77
C ASN A 212 28.04 -9.18 -20.97
N PRO A 213 28.54 -9.27 -22.21
CA PRO A 213 29.97 -9.45 -22.49
C PRO A 213 30.86 -8.31 -22.00
N GLN A 214 30.30 -7.09 -21.90
CA GLN A 214 31.01 -5.87 -21.51
C GLN A 214 30.99 -5.66 -19.98
N ASP A 215 29.96 -6.15 -19.29
CA ASP A 215 29.88 -6.20 -17.84
C ASP A 215 29.23 -7.51 -17.37
N LYS A 216 30.05 -8.49 -16.96
CA LYS A 216 29.59 -9.81 -16.52
C LYS A 216 28.70 -9.78 -15.25
N ARG A 217 28.53 -8.63 -14.61
CA ARG A 217 27.60 -8.43 -13.48
C ARG A 217 26.18 -8.18 -13.94
N GLU A 218 25.99 -7.80 -15.20
CA GLU A 218 24.71 -7.53 -15.83
C GLU A 218 24.26 -8.75 -16.65
N ILE A 219 22.98 -9.07 -16.54
CA ILE A 219 22.31 -10.16 -17.23
C ILE A 219 21.29 -9.52 -18.17
N LEU A 220 21.38 -9.84 -19.44
CA LEU A 220 20.45 -9.41 -20.49
C LEU A 220 19.26 -10.37 -20.49
N CYS A 221 18.08 -9.86 -20.15
CA CYS A 221 16.87 -10.68 -20.04
C CYS A 221 16.38 -11.08 -21.44
N ASP A 222 16.21 -12.39 -21.67
CA ASP A 222 15.46 -12.90 -22.81
C ASP A 222 13.94 -12.78 -22.60
N GLU A 223 13.13 -13.17 -23.57
CA GLU A 223 11.66 -13.09 -23.49
C GLU A 223 11.10 -13.71 -22.18
N GLN A 224 11.63 -14.86 -21.77
CA GLN A 224 11.21 -15.54 -20.55
C GLN A 224 11.61 -14.76 -19.29
N MET A 225 12.86 -14.28 -19.20
CA MET A 225 13.32 -13.48 -18.08
C MET A 225 12.68 -12.08 -18.06
N LYS A 226 12.37 -11.49 -19.21
CA LYS A 226 11.60 -10.23 -19.31
C LYS A 226 10.19 -10.41 -18.77
N SER A 227 9.55 -11.55 -19.05
CA SER A 227 8.23 -11.87 -18.48
C SER A 227 8.26 -11.99 -16.95
N LEU A 228 9.38 -12.46 -16.38
CA LEU A 228 9.58 -12.56 -14.93
C LEU A 228 9.91 -11.21 -14.29
N PHE A 229 10.93 -10.52 -14.80
CA PHE A 229 11.50 -9.34 -14.13
C PHE A 229 10.91 -8.02 -14.63
N GLY A 230 10.34 -7.99 -15.82
CA GLY A 230 9.78 -6.78 -16.45
C GLY A 230 10.84 -5.75 -16.87
N VAL A 231 12.10 -6.17 -17.01
CA VAL A 231 13.23 -5.32 -17.39
C VAL A 231 14.08 -6.02 -18.44
N ASP A 232 14.68 -5.25 -19.35
CA ASP A 232 15.57 -5.78 -20.39
C ASP A 232 16.92 -6.26 -19.84
N LYS A 233 17.32 -5.75 -18.67
CA LYS A 233 18.59 -6.10 -18.03
C LYS A 233 18.50 -6.05 -16.52
N ILE A 234 19.21 -6.95 -15.86
CA ILE A 234 19.20 -7.10 -14.39
C ILE A 234 20.57 -7.50 -13.88
N ASN A 235 20.96 -7.06 -12.68
CA ASN A 235 22.16 -7.56 -12.02
C ASN A 235 21.83 -8.60 -10.94
N MET A 236 22.86 -9.30 -10.45
CA MET A 236 22.69 -10.38 -9.45
C MET A 236 22.02 -9.93 -8.13
N PHE A 237 22.21 -8.69 -7.70
CA PHE A 237 21.59 -8.15 -6.49
C PHE A 237 20.10 -7.83 -6.71
N GLN A 238 19.78 -7.22 -7.84
CA GLN A 238 18.40 -6.94 -8.25
C GLN A 238 17.63 -8.24 -8.46
N MET A 239 18.22 -9.22 -9.14
CA MET A 239 17.62 -10.54 -9.37
C MET A 239 17.26 -11.22 -8.04
N ASN A 240 18.19 -11.26 -7.08
CA ASN A 240 17.92 -11.84 -5.77
C ASN A 240 16.86 -11.08 -4.95
N LYS A 241 16.73 -9.75 -5.14
CA LYS A 241 15.72 -8.94 -4.48
C LYS A 241 14.32 -9.23 -5.06
N VAL A 242 14.19 -9.30 -6.38
CA VAL A 242 12.90 -9.58 -7.04
C VAL A 242 12.41 -10.98 -6.72
N ILE A 243 13.31 -11.99 -6.75
CA ILE A 243 12.98 -13.35 -6.31
C ILE A 243 12.45 -13.36 -4.87
N GLY A 244 12.96 -12.49 -3.98
CA GLY A 244 12.43 -12.40 -2.62
C GLY A 244 10.95 -12.05 -2.58
N VAL A 245 10.52 -11.12 -3.44
CA VAL A 245 9.11 -10.72 -3.54
C VAL A 245 8.25 -11.83 -4.13
N ASP A 246 8.73 -12.54 -5.16
CA ASP A 246 7.97 -13.62 -5.82
C ASP A 246 7.84 -14.92 -5.00
N VAL A 247 8.70 -15.08 -3.98
CA VAL A 247 8.83 -16.28 -3.15
C VAL A 247 8.13 -16.11 -1.79
N ASP A 248 7.91 -14.86 -1.35
CA ASP A 248 7.22 -14.52 -0.09
C ASP A 248 5.69 -14.33 -0.28
N LEU A 249 5.13 -14.69 -1.43
CA LEU A 249 3.69 -14.54 -1.75
C LEU A 249 2.76 -15.54 -1.02
N ASP A 250 3.30 -16.44 -0.20
CA ASP A 250 2.45 -17.27 0.65
C ASP A 250 1.86 -16.43 1.80
N MET A 251 0.65 -15.92 1.56
CA MET A 251 -0.12 -15.16 2.53
C MET A 251 -0.37 -15.94 3.82
N SER A 252 -0.34 -17.29 3.80
CA SER A 252 -0.63 -18.12 4.97
C SER A 252 0.43 -18.05 6.08
N GLU A 253 1.65 -17.60 5.78
CA GLU A 253 2.76 -17.53 6.74
C GLU A 253 2.93 -16.19 7.46
N ARG A 254 2.12 -15.17 7.11
CA ARG A 254 2.22 -13.85 7.72
C ARG A 254 1.86 -13.88 9.20
N GLU A 255 2.56 -13.08 10.01
CA GLU A 255 2.43 -13.04 11.48
C GLU A 255 1.01 -12.58 11.90
N PHE A 256 0.44 -11.63 11.16
CA PHE A 256 -0.85 -11.03 11.44
C PHE A 256 -1.80 -11.18 10.26
N ASP A 257 -3.06 -11.44 10.55
CA ASP A 257 -4.14 -11.39 9.57
C ASP A 257 -4.49 -9.92 9.30
N LEU A 258 -4.55 -9.09 10.35
CA LEU A 258 -4.87 -7.67 10.25
C LEU A 258 -3.82 -6.79 10.94
N LEU A 259 -3.37 -5.74 10.26
CA LEU A 259 -2.60 -4.64 10.85
C LEU A 259 -3.43 -3.35 10.83
N VAL A 260 -3.73 -2.79 12.00
CA VAL A 260 -4.48 -1.53 12.15
C VAL A 260 -3.54 -0.37 12.46
N ILE A 261 -3.34 0.54 11.51
CA ILE A 261 -2.51 1.75 11.68
C ILE A 261 -3.42 2.94 12.00
N GLY A 262 -3.18 3.63 13.12
CA GLY A 262 -4.05 4.72 13.58
C GLY A 262 -5.09 4.32 14.64
N ALA A 263 -4.91 3.14 15.23
CA ALA A 263 -5.70 2.54 16.31
C ALA A 263 -6.05 3.48 17.48
N THR A 264 -5.15 4.40 17.84
CA THR A 264 -5.34 5.27 19.02
C THR A 264 -6.26 6.46 18.76
N GLY A 265 -6.58 6.77 17.50
CA GLY A 265 -7.52 7.84 17.13
C GLY A 265 -8.97 7.47 17.47
N TYR A 266 -9.87 8.46 17.41
CA TYR A 266 -11.29 8.25 17.73
C TYR A 266 -11.92 7.14 16.88
N THR A 267 -11.83 7.24 15.55
CA THR A 267 -12.34 6.20 14.64
C THR A 267 -11.61 4.86 14.83
N GLY A 268 -10.33 4.88 15.18
CA GLY A 268 -9.56 3.66 15.42
C GLY A 268 -10.00 2.89 16.64
N GLN A 269 -10.41 3.58 17.70
CA GLN A 269 -10.99 2.93 18.86
C GLN A 269 -12.31 2.24 18.50
N LEU A 270 -13.17 2.87 17.69
CA LEU A 270 -14.41 2.26 17.21
C LEU A 270 -14.18 1.07 16.27
N VAL A 271 -13.18 1.16 15.39
CA VAL A 271 -12.75 0.04 14.52
C VAL A 271 -12.32 -1.16 15.35
N ILE A 272 -11.51 -0.95 16.38
CA ILE A 272 -11.03 -2.04 17.24
C ILE A 272 -12.15 -2.58 18.12
N GLU A 273 -13.01 -1.71 18.66
CA GLU A 273 -14.19 -2.11 19.42
C GLU A 273 -15.08 -3.02 18.57
N TYR A 274 -15.37 -2.65 17.32
CA TYR A 274 -16.17 -3.48 16.43
C TYR A 274 -15.45 -4.79 16.08
N LEU A 275 -14.18 -4.72 15.66
CA LEU A 275 -13.38 -5.89 15.28
C LEU A 275 -13.25 -6.90 16.42
N ALA A 276 -13.04 -6.44 17.66
CA ALA A 276 -12.90 -7.32 18.82
C ALA A 276 -14.21 -8.00 19.24
N ASN A 277 -15.36 -7.41 18.90
CA ASN A 277 -16.68 -8.01 19.12
C ASN A 277 -17.20 -8.79 17.90
N HIS A 278 -16.44 -8.83 16.80
CA HIS A 278 -16.82 -9.54 15.59
C HIS A 278 -16.74 -11.07 15.81
N PRO A 279 -17.65 -11.89 15.24
CA PRO A 279 -17.63 -13.35 15.41
C PRO A 279 -16.30 -14.04 15.02
N ARG A 280 -15.55 -13.47 14.06
CA ARG A 280 -14.23 -13.97 13.65
C ARG A 280 -13.10 -13.58 14.61
N ALA A 281 -13.29 -12.64 15.53
CA ALA A 281 -12.23 -12.11 16.41
C ALA A 281 -11.38 -13.19 17.11
N PRO A 282 -11.96 -14.29 17.65
CA PRO A 282 -11.18 -15.34 18.31
C PRO A 282 -10.19 -16.06 17.38
N SER A 283 -10.42 -16.03 16.07
CA SER A 283 -9.58 -16.68 15.06
C SER A 283 -8.57 -15.75 14.38
N LEU A 284 -8.65 -14.44 14.64
CA LEU A 284 -7.84 -13.43 13.96
C LEU A 284 -6.63 -13.05 14.80
N ARG A 285 -5.45 -13.02 14.17
CA ARG A 285 -4.23 -12.43 14.73
C ARG A 285 -4.16 -10.98 14.31
N VAL A 286 -4.42 -10.06 15.24
CA VAL A 286 -4.47 -8.62 14.95
C VAL A 286 -3.26 -7.92 15.56
N ALA A 287 -2.63 -7.03 14.80
CA ALA A 287 -1.63 -6.09 15.31
C ALA A 287 -2.16 -4.66 15.24
N LEU A 288 -1.94 -3.90 16.31
CA LEU A 288 -2.14 -2.46 16.32
C LEU A 288 -0.78 -1.78 16.08
N GLY A 289 -0.74 -0.90 15.09
CA GLY A 289 0.44 -0.13 14.72
C GLY A 289 0.35 1.32 15.19
N GLY A 290 1.41 1.80 15.85
CA GLY A 290 1.52 3.23 16.15
C GLY A 290 2.89 3.67 16.67
N ARG A 291 3.11 4.99 16.62
CA ARG A 291 4.38 5.65 16.95
C ARG A 291 4.72 5.61 18.43
N THR A 292 3.70 5.59 19.28
CA THR A 292 3.86 5.49 20.74
C THR A 292 3.48 4.09 21.18
N VAL A 293 4.45 3.19 21.20
CA VAL A 293 4.26 1.76 21.49
C VAL A 293 3.49 1.53 22.80
N GLN A 294 3.75 2.33 23.85
CA GLN A 294 3.08 2.20 25.14
C GLN A 294 1.56 2.39 25.04
N LYS A 295 1.10 3.44 24.33
CA LYS A 295 -0.34 3.71 24.13
C LYS A 295 -1.02 2.59 23.37
N VAL A 296 -0.32 2.05 22.37
CA VAL A 296 -0.83 0.96 21.53
C VAL A 296 -0.88 -0.35 22.31
N GLN A 297 0.12 -0.63 23.14
CA GLN A 297 0.14 -1.78 24.05
C GLN A 297 -0.97 -1.71 25.10
N GLU A 298 -1.21 -0.54 25.70
CA GLU A 298 -2.31 -0.33 26.64
C GLU A 298 -3.68 -0.58 25.98
N LEU A 299 -3.85 -0.16 24.73
CA LEU A 299 -5.06 -0.42 23.96
C LEU A 299 -5.20 -1.91 23.61
N ALA A 300 -4.12 -2.54 23.13
CA ALA A 300 -4.11 -3.96 22.78
C ALA A 300 -4.47 -4.86 23.96
N LYS A 301 -3.99 -4.55 25.18
CA LYS A 301 -4.29 -5.30 26.42
C LYS A 301 -5.78 -5.40 26.77
N LYS A 302 -6.62 -4.53 26.20
CA LYS A 302 -8.07 -4.56 26.43
C LYS A 302 -8.78 -5.67 25.66
N TYR A 303 -8.12 -6.29 24.69
CA TYR A 303 -8.71 -7.24 23.76
C TYR A 303 -7.86 -8.51 23.65
N GLN A 304 -8.49 -9.65 23.37
CA GLN A 304 -7.80 -10.92 23.16
C GLN A 304 -7.25 -11.00 21.73
N ASN A 305 -6.13 -11.71 21.55
CA ASN A 305 -5.47 -11.91 20.25
C ASN A 305 -5.03 -10.62 19.53
N VAL A 306 -4.89 -9.52 20.29
CA VAL A 306 -4.41 -8.24 19.77
C VAL A 306 -3.00 -7.97 20.29
N SER A 307 -2.06 -7.81 19.36
CA SER A 307 -0.67 -7.44 19.61
C SER A 307 -0.44 -5.96 19.31
N ALA A 308 0.67 -5.41 19.79
CA ALA A 308 1.08 -4.04 19.51
C ALA A 308 2.46 -4.02 18.85
N ILE A 309 2.59 -3.26 17.76
CA ILE A 309 3.84 -3.09 17.03
C ILE A 309 4.14 -1.60 16.80
N TYR A 310 5.42 -1.26 16.73
CA TYR A 310 5.85 0.09 16.37
C TYR A 310 5.63 0.33 14.87
N VAL A 311 4.90 1.39 14.54
CA VAL A 311 4.72 1.86 13.15
C VAL A 311 4.69 3.38 13.17
N ASP A 312 5.61 4.00 12.44
CA ASP A 312 5.63 5.43 12.20
C ASP A 312 5.52 5.70 10.70
N VAL A 313 4.40 6.29 10.29
CA VAL A 313 4.16 6.67 8.89
C VAL A 313 5.10 7.79 8.39
N SER A 314 5.90 8.39 9.26
CA SER A 314 7.00 9.29 8.90
C SER A 314 8.36 8.57 8.78
N ASP A 315 8.43 7.29 9.14
CA ASP A 315 9.61 6.42 9.04
C ASP A 315 9.30 5.22 8.13
N GLU A 316 9.60 5.37 6.83
CA GLU A 316 9.28 4.37 5.80
C GLU A 316 9.79 2.95 6.10
N PRO A 317 11.05 2.73 6.58
CA PRO A 317 11.50 1.42 7.03
C PRO A 317 10.62 0.77 8.11
N SER A 318 10.06 1.54 9.05
CA SER A 318 9.16 1.00 10.08
C SER A 318 7.85 0.51 9.48
N VAL A 319 7.31 1.24 8.48
CA VAL A 319 6.08 0.86 7.77
C VAL A 319 6.34 -0.40 6.95
N ASP A 320 7.44 -0.43 6.20
CA ASP A 320 7.81 -1.58 5.36
C ASP A 320 7.92 -2.87 6.18
N ALA A 321 8.65 -2.82 7.30
CA ALA A 321 8.82 -3.96 8.20
C ALA A 321 7.53 -4.43 8.87
N ALA A 322 6.59 -3.52 9.14
CA ALA A 322 5.30 -3.84 9.74
C ALA A 322 4.32 -4.42 8.72
N VAL A 323 4.22 -3.81 7.53
CA VAL A 323 3.32 -4.24 6.46
C VAL A 323 3.69 -5.63 5.95
N ALA A 324 5.00 -5.94 5.80
CA ALA A 324 5.45 -7.26 5.38
C ALA A 324 4.91 -8.42 6.23
N LYS A 325 4.55 -8.14 7.49
CA LYS A 325 4.05 -9.14 8.45
C LYS A 325 2.54 -9.35 8.44
N ALA A 326 1.78 -8.56 7.67
CA ALA A 326 0.32 -8.55 7.71
C ALA A 326 -0.30 -9.00 6.39
N LYS A 327 -1.45 -9.68 6.45
CA LYS A 327 -2.22 -10.05 5.25
C LYS A 327 -3.01 -8.86 4.68
N VAL A 328 -3.66 -8.10 5.57
CA VAL A 328 -4.44 -6.91 5.22
C VAL A 328 -4.07 -5.77 6.18
N VAL A 329 -3.92 -4.57 5.63
CA VAL A 329 -3.68 -3.34 6.39
C VAL A 329 -4.93 -2.47 6.41
N ILE A 330 -5.41 -2.15 7.60
CA ILE A 330 -6.44 -1.14 7.85
C ILE A 330 -5.73 0.16 8.22
N ASN A 331 -5.69 1.12 7.29
CA ASN A 331 -5.06 2.41 7.53
C ASN A 331 -6.11 3.48 7.83
N ILE A 332 -6.05 4.01 9.04
CA ILE A 332 -6.92 5.09 9.53
C ILE A 332 -6.10 6.24 10.10
N ALA A 333 -4.83 6.35 9.70
CA ALA A 333 -3.91 7.40 10.10
C ALA A 333 -3.83 8.52 9.05
N GLY A 334 -4.87 9.38 9.01
CA GLY A 334 -4.87 10.59 8.17
C GLY A 334 -4.02 11.76 8.74
N PRO A 335 -3.89 12.87 7.99
CA PRO A 335 -4.35 13.11 6.60
C PRO A 335 -3.56 12.31 5.56
N TYR A 336 -4.20 11.77 4.54
CA TYR A 336 -3.60 10.76 3.65
C TYR A 336 -2.67 11.34 2.58
N TYR A 337 -2.96 12.53 2.08
CA TYR A 337 -2.19 13.21 1.04
C TYR A 337 -0.73 13.41 1.43
N THR A 338 -0.46 13.68 2.71
CA THR A 338 0.89 13.95 3.20
C THR A 338 1.63 12.73 3.71
N ARG A 339 0.93 11.72 4.25
CA ARG A 339 1.57 10.57 4.93
C ARG A 339 1.00 9.19 4.59
N GLY A 340 -0.07 9.10 3.81
CA GLY A 340 -0.73 7.83 3.46
C GLY A 340 0.02 7.02 2.40
N SER A 341 0.71 7.69 1.47
CA SER A 341 1.36 7.06 0.32
C SER A 341 2.43 6.02 0.68
N VAL A 342 3.09 6.18 1.83
CA VAL A 342 4.14 5.23 2.28
C VAL A 342 3.55 3.86 2.63
N VAL A 343 2.35 3.83 3.21
CA VAL A 343 1.66 2.59 3.57
C VAL A 343 1.20 1.87 2.31
N VAL A 344 0.61 2.61 1.36
CA VAL A 344 0.19 2.07 0.06
C VAL A 344 1.37 1.53 -0.73
N LYS A 345 2.50 2.24 -0.75
CA LYS A 345 3.75 1.79 -1.38
C LYS A 345 4.21 0.45 -0.80
N ALA A 346 4.28 0.34 0.52
CA ALA A 346 4.67 -0.90 1.20
C ALA A 346 3.69 -2.03 0.88
N CYS A 347 2.37 -1.76 0.89
CA CYS A 347 1.35 -2.76 0.58
C CYS A 347 1.49 -3.27 -0.86
N ALA A 348 1.60 -2.37 -1.83
CA ALA A 348 1.81 -2.71 -3.23
C ALA A 348 3.12 -3.48 -3.45
N THR A 349 4.19 -3.14 -2.72
CA THR A 349 5.50 -3.82 -2.84
C THR A 349 5.45 -5.25 -2.31
N HIS A 350 4.79 -5.47 -1.18
CA HIS A 350 4.76 -6.77 -0.50
C HIS A 350 3.59 -7.66 -0.92
N GLY A 351 2.74 -7.24 -1.86
CA GLY A 351 1.52 -8.01 -2.20
C GLY A 351 0.52 -8.06 -1.04
N VAL A 352 0.43 -7.01 -0.23
CA VAL A 352 -0.43 -6.93 0.96
C VAL A 352 -1.68 -6.14 0.64
N HIS A 353 -2.83 -6.66 1.05
CA HIS A 353 -4.11 -6.01 0.84
C HIS A 353 -4.28 -4.77 1.73
N TYR A 354 -5.09 -3.82 1.30
CA TYR A 354 -5.18 -2.52 1.97
C TYR A 354 -6.60 -1.94 1.92
N VAL A 355 -7.04 -1.34 3.03
CA VAL A 355 -8.24 -0.50 3.10
C VAL A 355 -7.98 0.77 3.91
N ASP A 356 -8.68 1.85 3.58
CA ASP A 356 -8.68 3.09 4.36
C ASP A 356 -10.01 3.84 4.34
N LEU A 357 -10.04 4.99 5.04
CA LEU A 357 -11.18 5.90 5.12
C LEU A 357 -10.88 7.24 4.44
N THR A 358 -10.07 7.28 3.39
CA THR A 358 -9.71 8.56 2.78
C THR A 358 -10.91 9.27 2.16
N GLY A 359 -11.05 10.56 2.47
CA GLY A 359 -11.89 11.50 1.75
C GLY A 359 -11.08 12.37 0.77
N GLU A 360 -9.84 11.98 0.46
CA GLU A 360 -8.89 12.85 -0.25
C GLU A 360 -8.69 12.35 -1.68
N SER A 361 -9.69 12.57 -2.54
CA SER A 361 -9.64 12.10 -3.93
C SER A 361 -8.40 12.54 -4.75
N PRO A 362 -7.77 13.72 -4.51
CA PRO A 362 -6.50 14.06 -5.17
C PRO A 362 -5.34 13.14 -4.78
N TRP A 363 -5.35 12.59 -3.55
CA TRP A 363 -4.40 11.59 -3.11
C TRP A 363 -4.71 10.22 -3.74
N VAL A 364 -5.99 9.86 -3.85
CA VAL A 364 -6.42 8.64 -4.56
C VAL A 364 -5.88 8.64 -6.00
N ALA A 365 -5.95 9.77 -6.70
CA ALA A 365 -5.35 9.93 -8.04
C ALA A 365 -3.83 9.65 -8.04
N GLN A 366 -3.10 10.12 -7.01
CA GLN A 366 -1.65 9.90 -6.92
C GLN A 366 -1.29 8.44 -6.69
N ILE A 367 -2.03 7.74 -5.82
CA ILE A 367 -1.72 6.33 -5.57
C ILE A 367 -2.07 5.48 -6.80
N ILE A 368 -3.14 5.79 -7.53
CA ILE A 368 -3.47 5.13 -8.81
C ILE A 368 -2.31 5.32 -9.79
N GLU A 369 -1.89 6.57 -10.01
CA GLU A 369 -0.79 6.90 -10.95
C GLU A 369 0.52 6.19 -10.60
N ARG A 370 0.84 6.06 -9.29
CA ARG A 370 2.14 5.55 -8.84
C ARG A 370 2.18 4.05 -8.60
N TYR A 371 1.08 3.44 -8.16
CA TYR A 371 1.10 2.12 -7.55
C TYR A 371 0.08 1.14 -8.11
N ASP A 372 -0.84 1.55 -8.99
CA ASP A 372 -1.86 0.64 -9.56
C ASP A 372 -1.21 -0.53 -10.30
N TYR A 373 -0.23 -0.25 -11.17
CA TYR A 373 0.54 -1.28 -11.87
C TYR A 373 1.27 -2.23 -10.91
N LEU A 374 1.93 -1.70 -9.88
CA LEU A 374 2.68 -2.51 -8.92
C LEU A 374 1.74 -3.39 -8.11
N ALA A 375 0.62 -2.84 -7.63
CA ALA A 375 -0.39 -3.56 -6.88
C ALA A 375 -1.04 -4.67 -7.72
N HIS A 376 -1.28 -4.42 -9.01
CA HIS A 376 -1.73 -5.46 -9.93
C HIS A 376 -0.67 -6.55 -10.13
N LYS A 377 0.59 -6.17 -10.32
CA LYS A 377 1.70 -7.13 -10.52
C LYS A 377 1.91 -8.05 -9.31
N THR A 378 1.75 -7.53 -8.09
CA THR A 378 1.95 -8.30 -6.85
C THR A 378 0.68 -8.97 -6.32
N GLY A 379 -0.48 -8.74 -6.94
CA GLY A 379 -1.77 -9.22 -6.47
C GLY A 379 -2.34 -8.46 -5.26
N ALA A 380 -1.72 -7.34 -4.85
CA ALA A 380 -2.26 -6.49 -3.80
C ALA A 380 -3.58 -5.83 -4.25
N CYS A 381 -4.70 -6.26 -3.69
CA CYS A 381 -5.96 -5.52 -3.75
C CYS A 381 -5.96 -4.34 -2.76
N ILE A 382 -5.94 -3.11 -3.27
CA ILE A 382 -5.90 -1.86 -2.51
C ILE A 382 -7.22 -1.12 -2.73
N VAL A 383 -7.99 -0.92 -1.65
CA VAL A 383 -9.35 -0.36 -1.72
C VAL A 383 -9.46 0.89 -0.83
N PRO A 384 -9.10 2.08 -1.35
CA PRO A 384 -9.32 3.33 -0.65
C PRO A 384 -10.83 3.63 -0.50
N CYS A 385 -11.16 4.59 0.38
CA CYS A 385 -12.54 5.07 0.55
C CYS A 385 -13.52 3.98 1.04
N SER A 386 -13.04 3.08 1.91
CA SER A 386 -13.81 1.97 2.49
C SER A 386 -14.64 2.40 3.72
N GLY A 387 -15.30 3.57 3.65
CA GLY A 387 -16.15 4.10 4.70
C GLY A 387 -17.44 4.69 4.17
N TYR A 388 -18.13 5.47 5.01
CA TYR A 388 -19.31 6.23 4.55
C TYR A 388 -18.97 7.19 3.40
N ASP A 389 -17.74 7.70 3.40
CA ASP A 389 -17.16 8.42 2.26
C ASP A 389 -16.91 7.41 1.12
N SER A 390 -17.98 7.09 0.40
CA SER A 390 -18.09 6.38 -0.89
C SER A 390 -18.85 5.06 -0.88
N ILE A 391 -18.78 4.21 0.16
CA ILE A 391 -19.46 2.89 0.11
C ILE A 391 -20.97 3.00 -0.16
N PRO A 392 -21.75 3.87 0.52
CA PRO A 392 -23.18 3.99 0.23
C PRO A 392 -23.48 4.42 -1.21
N SER A 393 -22.71 5.37 -1.75
CA SER A 393 -22.88 5.84 -3.13
C SER A 393 -22.48 4.77 -4.15
N ASP A 394 -21.33 4.14 -3.93
CA ASP A 394 -20.75 3.12 -4.80
C ASP A 394 -21.59 1.85 -4.84
N ILE A 395 -22.02 1.36 -3.67
CA ILE A 395 -22.86 0.18 -3.56
C ILE A 395 -24.28 0.45 -4.04
N ALA A 396 -24.91 1.60 -3.73
CA ALA A 396 -26.24 1.91 -4.24
C ALA A 396 -26.27 2.02 -5.77
N ALA A 397 -25.25 2.65 -6.38
CA ALA A 397 -25.10 2.70 -7.82
C ALA A 397 -24.83 1.30 -8.41
N TYR A 398 -23.96 0.49 -7.78
CA TYR A 398 -23.64 -0.87 -8.22
C TYR A 398 -24.87 -1.78 -8.24
N VAL A 399 -25.63 -1.86 -7.14
CA VAL A 399 -26.83 -2.73 -7.09
C VAL A 399 -27.94 -2.21 -8.01
N GLY A 400 -28.07 -0.88 -8.15
CA GLY A 400 -28.98 -0.26 -9.11
C GLY A 400 -28.62 -0.65 -10.55
N ARG A 401 -27.37 -0.46 -10.97
CA ARG A 401 -26.95 -0.85 -12.32
C ARG A 401 -27.11 -2.34 -12.60
N ARG A 402 -26.78 -3.22 -11.64
CA ARG A 402 -26.98 -4.67 -11.82
C ARG A 402 -28.44 -5.05 -12.03
N ALA A 403 -29.35 -4.42 -11.29
CA ALA A 403 -30.77 -4.63 -11.50
C ALA A 403 -31.22 -4.10 -12.86
N LEU A 404 -30.69 -2.96 -13.30
CA LEU A 404 -30.93 -2.39 -14.62
C LEU A 404 -30.47 -3.34 -15.74
N GLU A 405 -29.23 -3.84 -15.66
CA GLU A 405 -28.67 -4.84 -16.60
C GLU A 405 -29.54 -6.10 -16.67
N LYS A 406 -30.02 -6.58 -15.52
CA LYS A 406 -30.94 -7.73 -15.45
C LYS A 406 -32.26 -7.45 -16.18
N GLN A 407 -32.85 -6.27 -16.02
CA GLN A 407 -34.09 -5.88 -16.71
C GLN A 407 -33.88 -5.67 -18.22
N LEU A 408 -32.71 -5.19 -18.63
CA LEU A 408 -32.39 -5.02 -20.04
C LEU A 408 -32.23 -6.35 -20.79
N GLY A 409 -31.96 -7.45 -20.07
CA GLY A 409 -31.92 -8.80 -20.64
C GLY A 409 -30.82 -8.99 -21.68
N GLY A 410 -29.65 -8.38 -21.45
CA GLY A 410 -28.51 -8.44 -22.37
C GLY A 410 -28.53 -7.41 -23.51
N LYS A 411 -29.54 -6.53 -23.57
CA LYS A 411 -29.51 -5.35 -24.46
C LYS A 411 -28.54 -4.31 -23.89
N GLU A 412 -27.58 -3.88 -24.70
CA GLU A 412 -26.69 -2.78 -24.35
C GLU A 412 -27.44 -1.44 -24.48
N PRO A 413 -27.60 -0.67 -23.40
CA PRO A 413 -28.25 0.62 -23.47
C PRO A 413 -27.32 1.66 -24.09
N LYS A 414 -27.87 2.68 -24.76
CA LYS A 414 -27.05 3.79 -25.30
C LYS A 414 -26.64 4.75 -24.19
N ARG A 415 -27.52 4.97 -23.23
CA ARG A 415 -27.32 5.88 -22.09
C ARG A 415 -27.76 5.22 -20.80
N ILE A 416 -26.96 5.42 -19.75
CA ILE A 416 -27.32 5.13 -18.38
C ILE A 416 -27.13 6.40 -17.54
N SER A 417 -28.20 6.87 -16.90
CA SER A 417 -28.13 7.94 -15.91
C SER A 417 -28.36 7.39 -14.52
N SER A 418 -27.52 7.78 -13.57
CA SER A 418 -27.62 7.36 -12.17
C SER A 418 -27.56 8.60 -11.27
N THR A 419 -28.51 8.75 -10.36
CA THR A 419 -28.51 9.86 -9.41
C THR A 419 -28.83 9.37 -8.00
N THR A 420 -28.03 9.79 -7.02
CA THR A 420 -28.18 9.37 -5.62
C THR A 420 -28.59 10.54 -4.72
N ALA A 421 -29.69 10.39 -3.98
CA ALA A 421 -30.10 11.32 -2.93
C ALA A 421 -29.71 10.78 -1.55
N HIS A 422 -28.98 11.59 -0.79
CA HIS A 422 -28.52 11.26 0.56
C HIS A 422 -29.35 11.95 1.63
N VAL A 423 -29.76 11.19 2.64
CA VAL A 423 -30.26 11.69 3.92
C VAL A 423 -29.29 11.20 4.98
N LEU A 424 -28.76 12.13 5.78
CA LEU A 424 -27.82 11.80 6.85
C LEU A 424 -28.19 12.52 8.14
N LYS A 425 -28.02 11.80 9.25
CA LYS A 425 -28.07 12.31 10.61
C LYS A 425 -26.87 11.76 11.36
N GLY A 426 -25.90 12.62 11.64
CA GLY A 426 -24.65 12.24 12.29
C GLY A 426 -23.87 13.45 12.78
N GLY A 427 -22.79 13.19 13.51
CA GLY A 427 -21.87 14.22 14.00
C GLY A 427 -20.56 14.28 13.19
N MET A 428 -19.68 15.22 13.53
CA MET A 428 -18.34 15.36 12.96
C MET A 428 -17.29 15.29 14.08
N SER A 429 -16.14 14.70 13.80
CA SER A 429 -14.96 14.61 14.67
C SER A 429 -13.89 15.60 14.27
N GLY A 430 -12.92 15.81 15.15
CA GLY A 430 -11.76 16.65 14.84
C GLY A 430 -10.89 16.10 13.71
N GLY A 431 -10.86 14.78 13.49
CA GLY A 431 -10.13 14.17 12.37
C GLY A 431 -10.73 14.52 11.02
N THR A 432 -12.06 14.51 10.93
CA THR A 432 -12.78 14.96 9.72
C THR A 432 -12.59 16.46 9.49
N ALA A 433 -12.68 17.28 10.55
CA ALA A 433 -12.39 18.71 10.45
C ALA A 433 -10.97 18.99 9.92
N ALA A 434 -9.95 18.31 10.46
CA ALA A 434 -8.56 18.44 10.01
C ALA A 434 -8.39 18.06 8.52
N SER A 435 -9.07 17.02 8.06
CA SER A 435 -9.02 16.58 6.65
C SER A 435 -9.65 17.60 5.71
N ILE A 436 -10.75 18.24 6.11
CA ILE A 436 -11.35 19.35 5.37
C ILE A 436 -10.35 20.51 5.27
N PHE A 437 -9.70 20.92 6.36
CA PHE A 437 -8.72 22.00 6.32
C PHE A 437 -7.49 21.67 5.47
N ALA A 438 -6.94 20.46 5.59
CA ALA A 438 -5.82 20.01 4.78
C ALA A 438 -6.16 20.06 3.27
N SER A 439 -7.40 19.74 2.90
CA SER A 439 -7.86 19.85 1.52
C SER A 439 -7.81 21.28 0.96
N PHE A 440 -7.97 22.30 1.81
CA PHE A 440 -7.85 23.70 1.42
C PHE A 440 -6.44 24.27 1.55
N GLU A 441 -5.68 23.88 2.57
CA GLU A 441 -4.37 24.44 2.93
C GLU A 441 -3.21 23.72 2.24
N GLU A 442 -3.26 22.39 2.09
CA GLU A 442 -2.11 21.56 1.68
C GLU A 442 -2.20 21.02 0.25
N ILE A 443 -3.41 20.85 -0.32
CA ILE A 443 -3.56 20.29 -1.68
C ILE A 443 -3.44 21.39 -2.74
N PRO A 444 -2.45 21.32 -3.66
CA PRO A 444 -2.31 22.25 -4.78
C PRO A 444 -3.56 22.26 -5.68
N LYS A 445 -3.95 23.45 -6.19
CA LYS A 445 -5.16 23.61 -7.01
C LYS A 445 -5.18 22.70 -8.24
N GLU A 446 -4.04 22.49 -8.88
CA GLU A 446 -3.90 21.62 -10.04
C GLU A 446 -4.22 20.16 -9.70
N GLN A 447 -3.76 19.68 -8.55
CA GLN A 447 -3.98 18.31 -8.10
C GLN A 447 -5.45 18.06 -7.71
N ARG A 448 -6.18 19.10 -7.25
CA ARG A 448 -7.63 18.99 -6.99
C ARG A 448 -8.44 18.61 -8.23
N ARG A 449 -7.97 18.99 -9.43
CA ARG A 449 -8.64 18.63 -10.69
C ARG A 449 -8.44 17.16 -11.06
N LYS A 450 -7.28 16.59 -10.76
CA LYS A 450 -7.00 15.16 -11.02
C LYS A 450 -7.85 14.21 -10.18
N GLY A 451 -8.24 14.61 -8.96
CA GLY A 451 -9.07 13.80 -8.07
C GLY A 451 -10.58 14.01 -8.22
N SER A 452 -11.04 14.97 -9.02
CA SER A 452 -12.46 15.35 -9.09
C SER A 452 -13.08 15.00 -10.45
N GLY A 453 -14.41 15.04 -10.52
CA GLY A 453 -15.11 14.78 -11.77
C GLY A 453 -14.93 13.33 -12.23
N TRP A 454 -14.28 13.15 -13.39
CA TRP A 454 -13.90 11.86 -13.97
C TRP A 454 -12.40 11.55 -13.81
N GLY A 455 -11.64 12.36 -13.06
CA GLY A 455 -10.18 12.25 -12.98
C GLY A 455 -9.66 10.94 -12.38
N LEU A 456 -10.47 10.23 -11.59
CA LEU A 456 -10.16 8.88 -11.09
C LEU A 456 -10.56 7.76 -12.05
N SER A 457 -11.33 8.06 -13.09
CA SER A 457 -11.85 7.05 -14.01
C SER A 457 -10.84 6.74 -15.11
N PRO A 458 -10.61 5.45 -15.46
CA PRO A 458 -9.78 5.08 -16.61
C PRO A 458 -10.47 5.36 -17.96
N VAL A 459 -11.72 5.83 -17.95
CA VAL A 459 -12.46 6.22 -19.15
C VAL A 459 -12.75 7.73 -19.12
N PRO A 460 -12.76 8.42 -20.29
CA PRO A 460 -12.99 9.85 -20.34
C PRO A 460 -14.43 10.23 -19.93
N PRO A 461 -14.66 11.49 -19.53
CA PRO A 461 -15.99 11.99 -19.25
C PRO A 461 -16.90 11.92 -20.48
N PRO A 462 -18.24 11.76 -20.29
CA PRO A 462 -19.19 11.79 -21.38
C PRO A 462 -19.26 13.20 -22.01
N PRO A 463 -19.70 13.30 -23.28
CA PRO A 463 -19.94 14.60 -23.92
C PRO A 463 -20.87 15.49 -23.10
N GLY A 464 -20.52 16.76 -22.93
CA GLY A 464 -21.32 17.74 -22.18
C GLY A 464 -21.18 17.70 -20.66
N PHE A 465 -20.27 16.87 -20.11
CA PHE A 465 -19.98 16.86 -18.68
C PHE A 465 -19.50 18.23 -18.17
N SER A 466 -20.10 18.70 -17.06
CA SER A 466 -19.67 19.88 -16.33
C SER A 466 -19.13 19.48 -14.96
N ALA A 467 -17.96 20.00 -14.60
CA ALA A 467 -17.42 19.86 -13.25
C ALA A 467 -18.00 20.88 -12.25
N LEU A 468 -18.80 21.84 -12.73
CA LEU A 468 -19.45 22.82 -11.86
C LEU A 468 -20.68 22.19 -11.20
N PRO A 469 -20.82 22.30 -9.88
CA PRO A 469 -21.99 21.77 -9.19
C PRO A 469 -23.25 22.56 -9.57
N GLY A 470 -24.35 21.83 -9.76
CA GLY A 470 -25.69 22.40 -9.78
C GLY A 470 -26.10 22.99 -8.42
N ILE A 471 -27.10 23.87 -8.44
CA ILE A 471 -27.63 24.54 -7.24
C ILE A 471 -28.87 23.79 -6.71
N LEU A 472 -29.57 23.06 -7.56
CA LEU A 472 -30.76 22.28 -7.21
C LEU A 472 -30.71 20.92 -7.90
N TYR A 473 -31.11 19.88 -7.16
CA TYR A 473 -31.13 18.50 -7.63
C TYR A 473 -32.45 17.82 -7.26
N SER A 474 -32.82 16.77 -8.01
CA SER A 474 -34.05 16.01 -7.75
C SER A 474 -33.96 14.55 -8.20
N LEU A 475 -34.83 13.71 -7.63
CA LEU A 475 -35.16 12.35 -8.11
C LEU A 475 -36.65 12.28 -8.47
N PRO A 476 -37.02 12.61 -9.72
CA PRO A 476 -38.43 12.72 -10.13
C PRO A 476 -39.16 11.37 -10.20
N ARG A 477 -38.45 10.27 -10.44
CA ARG A 477 -39.01 8.92 -10.55
C ARG A 477 -39.46 8.30 -9.21
N VAL A 478 -39.20 8.98 -8.09
CA VAL A 478 -39.67 8.56 -6.75
C VAL A 478 -40.89 9.40 -6.38
N THR A 479 -41.90 8.79 -5.73
CA THR A 479 -43.11 9.48 -5.28
C THR A 479 -43.17 9.55 -3.75
N PRO A 480 -43.24 10.75 -3.14
CA PRO A 480 -43.08 12.06 -3.78
C PRO A 480 -41.65 12.27 -4.28
N THR A 481 -41.48 13.20 -5.24
CA THR A 481 -40.16 13.57 -5.77
C THR A 481 -39.24 14.02 -4.65
N ILE A 482 -38.04 13.45 -4.60
CA ILE A 482 -37.02 13.84 -3.63
C ILE A 482 -36.26 15.04 -4.19
N TRP A 483 -36.13 16.10 -3.40
CA TRP A 483 -35.42 17.33 -3.75
C TRP A 483 -34.27 17.59 -2.79
N GLY A 484 -33.22 18.25 -3.27
CA GLY A 484 -32.10 18.62 -2.41
C GLY A 484 -31.07 19.53 -3.06
N GLY A 485 -30.00 19.77 -2.31
CA GLY A 485 -28.92 20.68 -2.66
C GLY A 485 -27.58 19.96 -2.78
N TYR A 486 -26.55 20.74 -3.10
CA TYR A 486 -25.19 20.25 -3.25
C TYR A 486 -24.74 19.47 -2.00
N PHE A 487 -24.22 18.27 -2.23
CA PHE A 487 -23.68 17.43 -1.19
C PHE A 487 -22.16 17.59 -1.12
N LEU A 488 -21.63 17.93 0.05
CA LEU A 488 -20.21 18.19 0.23
C LEU A 488 -19.32 17.01 -0.20
N MET A 489 -19.75 15.78 0.08
CA MET A 489 -18.99 14.56 -0.23
C MET A 489 -19.11 14.11 -1.70
N SER A 490 -19.96 14.77 -2.50
CA SER A 490 -20.16 14.44 -3.92
C SER A 490 -18.87 14.48 -4.74
N ASN A 491 -17.93 15.37 -4.39
CA ASN A 491 -16.64 15.47 -5.08
C ASN A 491 -15.81 14.18 -5.02
N ILE A 492 -15.90 13.43 -3.92
CA ILE A 492 -15.15 12.19 -3.70
C ILE A 492 -16.00 11.02 -4.19
N ASN A 493 -17.23 10.91 -3.66
CA ASN A 493 -18.14 9.81 -3.95
C ASN A 493 -18.41 9.67 -5.46
N ALA A 494 -18.72 10.78 -6.16
CA ALA A 494 -18.99 10.72 -7.59
C ALA A 494 -17.75 10.30 -8.39
N ALA A 495 -16.56 10.72 -7.97
CA ALA A 495 -15.32 10.30 -8.61
C ALA A 495 -15.06 8.79 -8.41
N ILE A 496 -15.39 8.24 -7.23
CA ILE A 496 -15.33 6.79 -6.96
C ILE A 496 -16.36 6.03 -7.81
N VAL A 497 -17.63 6.43 -7.83
CA VAL A 497 -18.67 5.75 -8.64
C VAL A 497 -18.31 5.77 -10.14
N ARG A 498 -17.84 6.90 -10.65
CA ARG A 498 -17.38 7.03 -12.05
C ARG A 498 -16.12 6.20 -12.32
N ARG A 499 -15.24 6.00 -11.33
CA ARG A 499 -14.13 5.05 -11.42
C ARG A 499 -14.63 3.61 -11.46
N SER A 500 -15.57 3.23 -10.61
CA SER A 500 -16.17 1.88 -10.62
C SER A 500 -16.73 1.54 -12.00
N TRP A 501 -17.52 2.46 -12.56
CA TRP A 501 -18.01 2.34 -13.94
C TRP A 501 -16.87 2.23 -14.95
N GLY A 502 -15.87 3.11 -14.86
CA GLY A 502 -14.75 3.13 -15.79
C GLY A 502 -13.90 1.86 -15.75
N LEU A 503 -13.64 1.30 -14.56
CA LEU A 503 -12.87 0.07 -14.41
C LEU A 503 -13.55 -1.11 -15.12
N GLN A 504 -14.88 -1.20 -15.06
CA GLN A 504 -15.67 -2.23 -15.72
C GLN A 504 -15.75 -2.05 -17.25
N HIS A 505 -15.51 -0.85 -17.77
CA HIS A 505 -15.65 -0.50 -19.19
C HIS A 505 -14.34 -0.07 -19.86
N ARG A 506 -13.20 -0.24 -19.18
CA ARG A 506 -11.88 0.22 -19.64
C ARG A 506 -11.44 -0.43 -20.95
N TYR A 507 -11.85 -1.68 -21.17
CA TYR A 507 -11.55 -2.43 -22.40
C TYR A 507 -12.69 -2.38 -23.43
N THR A 508 -13.84 -1.81 -23.08
CA THR A 508 -14.95 -1.62 -24.02
C THR A 508 -14.59 -0.51 -25.02
N PRO A 509 -14.64 -0.78 -26.34
CA PRO A 509 -14.39 0.24 -27.35
C PRO A 509 -15.31 1.46 -27.19
N ALA A 510 -14.79 2.66 -27.41
CA ALA A 510 -15.54 3.91 -27.22
C ALA A 510 -16.86 3.96 -28.01
N SER A 511 -16.91 3.34 -29.19
CA SER A 511 -18.12 3.26 -30.03
C SER A 511 -19.22 2.34 -29.48
N LYS A 512 -18.87 1.43 -28.57
CA LYS A 512 -19.80 0.48 -27.94
C LYS A 512 -20.07 0.80 -26.47
N ARG A 513 -19.34 1.76 -25.89
CA ARG A 513 -19.49 2.11 -24.48
C ARG A 513 -20.74 2.96 -24.27
N PRO A 514 -21.66 2.58 -23.36
CA PRO A 514 -22.79 3.43 -23.01
C PRO A 514 -22.34 4.78 -22.46
N ILE A 515 -23.10 5.84 -22.78
CA ILE A 515 -22.92 7.14 -22.14
C ILE A 515 -23.41 7.02 -20.70
N TYR A 516 -22.49 7.13 -19.73
CA TYR A 516 -22.82 7.05 -18.31
C TYR A 516 -22.73 8.41 -17.64
N THR A 517 -23.77 8.79 -16.89
CA THR A 517 -23.76 9.97 -16.02
C THR A 517 -24.06 9.56 -14.59
N TYR A 518 -23.30 10.11 -13.65
CA TYR A 518 -23.53 9.94 -12.22
C TYR A 518 -23.52 11.29 -11.51
N ASP A 519 -24.54 11.55 -10.71
CA ASP A 519 -24.63 12.71 -9.81
C ASP A 519 -25.17 12.31 -8.45
N GLU A 520 -24.95 13.15 -7.44
CA GLU A 520 -25.54 12.95 -6.12
C GLU A 520 -25.73 14.25 -5.36
N PHE A 521 -26.67 14.22 -4.41
CA PHE A 521 -27.09 15.41 -3.69
C PHE A 521 -27.62 15.08 -2.29
N GLN A 522 -27.69 16.09 -1.43
CA GLN A 522 -28.21 15.96 -0.08
C GLN A 522 -29.67 16.38 -0.04
N SER A 523 -30.54 15.45 0.33
CA SER A 523 -31.97 15.67 0.50
C SER A 523 -32.26 16.34 1.84
N ILE A 524 -32.94 17.48 1.79
CA ILE A 524 -33.27 18.29 2.98
C ILE A 524 -34.72 18.81 2.96
N GLY A 525 -35.59 18.15 2.19
CA GLY A 525 -37.05 18.35 2.28
C GLY A 525 -37.58 19.55 1.50
N GLY A 526 -37.32 19.59 0.19
CA GLY A 526 -37.94 20.50 -0.78
C GLY A 526 -36.94 21.35 -1.58
N PRO A 527 -37.36 21.92 -2.72
CA PRO A 527 -36.45 22.61 -3.64
C PRO A 527 -35.83 23.89 -3.06
N LEU A 528 -36.61 24.73 -2.37
CA LEU A 528 -36.10 25.97 -1.77
C LEU A 528 -35.02 25.71 -0.72
N LYS A 529 -35.22 24.69 0.13
CA LYS A 529 -34.21 24.27 1.11
C LYS A 529 -32.95 23.77 0.41
N GLY A 530 -33.10 22.97 -0.66
CA GLY A 530 -32.00 22.51 -1.50
C GLY A 530 -31.14 23.65 -2.05
N ILE A 531 -31.76 24.67 -2.64
CA ILE A 531 -31.07 25.86 -3.13
C ILE A 531 -30.31 26.56 -2.00
N LEU A 532 -30.97 26.78 -0.85
CA LEU A 532 -30.35 27.43 0.30
C LEU A 532 -29.11 26.68 0.78
N LEU A 533 -29.17 25.35 0.89
CA LEU A 533 -28.02 24.52 1.25
C LEU A 533 -26.86 24.69 0.26
N SER A 534 -27.12 24.60 -1.05
CA SER A 534 -26.09 24.76 -2.07
C SER A 534 -25.40 26.12 -1.97
N LEU A 535 -26.17 27.19 -1.79
CA LEU A 535 -25.64 28.54 -1.62
C LEU A 535 -24.82 28.67 -0.32
N THR A 536 -25.30 28.10 0.80
CA THR A 536 -24.56 28.09 2.07
C THR A 536 -23.22 27.37 1.94
N VAL A 537 -23.19 26.19 1.31
CA VAL A 537 -21.95 25.43 1.10
C VAL A 537 -20.99 26.21 0.20
N LEU A 538 -21.49 26.82 -0.88
CA LEU A 538 -20.69 27.65 -1.77
C LEU A 538 -20.08 28.86 -1.04
N LEU A 539 -20.90 29.62 -0.30
CA LEU A 539 -20.44 30.79 0.46
C LEU A 539 -19.42 30.40 1.54
N THR A 540 -19.62 29.25 2.21
CA THR A 540 -18.68 28.72 3.20
C THR A 540 -17.35 28.35 2.55
N ALA A 541 -17.38 27.67 1.39
CA ALA A 541 -16.17 27.31 0.64
C ALA A 541 -15.41 28.55 0.14
N VAL A 542 -16.11 29.59 -0.32
CA VAL A 542 -15.53 30.87 -0.72
C VAL A 542 -14.90 31.59 0.48
N GLY A 543 -15.60 31.63 1.62
CA GLY A 543 -15.06 32.18 2.88
C GLY A 543 -13.80 31.45 3.34
N LEU A 544 -13.82 30.12 3.32
CA LEU A 544 -12.66 29.26 3.59
C LEU A 544 -11.54 29.41 2.57
N ALA A 545 -11.80 29.86 1.34
CA ALA A 545 -10.77 30.06 0.31
C ALA A 545 -10.16 31.47 0.35
N LEU A 546 -10.95 32.50 0.65
CA LEU A 546 -10.54 33.90 0.49
C LEU A 546 -10.26 34.62 1.81
N PHE A 547 -10.76 34.16 2.96
CA PHE A 547 -10.72 34.95 4.20
C PHE A 547 -10.07 34.19 5.37
N PRO A 548 -8.75 34.39 5.62
CA PRO A 548 -8.04 33.72 6.71
C PRO A 548 -8.64 33.88 8.12
N PRO A 549 -9.17 35.06 8.54
CA PRO A 549 -9.80 35.19 9.87
C PRO A 549 -11.01 34.27 10.06
N PHE A 550 -11.78 33.99 9.00
CA PHE A 550 -12.88 33.04 9.04
C PHE A 550 -12.40 31.60 9.25
N ARG A 551 -11.25 31.22 8.69
CA ARG A 551 -10.62 29.91 8.98
C ARG A 551 -10.27 29.77 10.46
N TRP A 552 -9.70 30.82 11.05
CA TRP A 552 -9.34 30.83 12.48
C TRP A 552 -10.57 30.69 13.37
N PHE A 553 -11.62 31.45 13.08
CA PHE A 553 -12.90 31.33 13.80
C PHE A 553 -13.50 29.92 13.66
N LEU A 554 -13.51 29.34 12.44
CA LEU A 554 -14.04 28.00 12.22
C LEU A 554 -13.23 26.93 12.98
N LYS A 555 -11.89 27.04 12.99
CA LYS A 555 -11.00 26.15 13.77
C LYS A 555 -11.27 26.21 15.27
N TYR A 556 -11.69 27.37 15.79
CA TYR A 556 -12.02 27.53 17.21
C TYR A 556 -13.33 26.83 17.60
N VAL A 557 -14.31 26.78 16.68
CA VAL A 557 -15.66 26.22 16.95
C VAL A 557 -15.76 24.72 16.61
N MET A 558 -14.88 24.21 15.74
CA MET A 558 -14.88 22.78 15.36
C MET A 558 -14.27 21.88 16.45
N PRO A 559 -14.67 20.58 16.50
CA PRO A 559 -14.11 19.62 17.44
C PRO A 559 -12.59 19.50 17.33
N LYS A 560 -11.90 19.30 18.46
CA LYS A 560 -10.45 19.14 18.47
C LYS A 560 -10.02 17.75 18.02
N SER A 561 -8.78 17.61 17.56
CA SER A 561 -8.23 16.32 17.15
C SER A 561 -8.32 15.29 18.29
N GLY A 562 -8.97 14.16 18.01
CA GLY A 562 -9.24 13.10 19.00
C GLY A 562 -10.62 13.17 19.66
N GLU A 563 -11.35 14.28 19.51
CA GLU A 563 -12.75 14.40 19.90
C GLU A 563 -13.67 13.94 18.75
N GLY A 564 -14.76 13.29 19.10
CA GLY A 564 -15.81 12.86 18.17
C GLY A 564 -17.19 12.98 18.80
N PRO A 565 -18.25 12.59 18.07
CA PRO A 565 -19.62 12.68 18.57
C PRO A 565 -19.80 11.92 19.90
N ALA A 566 -20.72 12.40 20.74
CA ALA A 566 -21.08 11.70 21.97
C ALA A 566 -21.62 10.28 21.65
N PRO A 567 -21.41 9.26 22.50
CA PRO A 567 -21.86 7.90 22.25
C PRO A 567 -23.35 7.78 21.89
N GLU A 568 -24.20 8.58 22.53
CA GLU A 568 -25.65 8.61 22.26
C GLU A 568 -25.99 9.07 20.84
N MET A 569 -25.16 9.95 20.25
CA MET A 569 -25.31 10.40 18.87
C MET A 569 -24.88 9.31 17.88
N LEU A 570 -23.95 8.43 18.28
CA LEU A 570 -23.52 7.30 17.46
C LEU A 570 -24.65 6.31 17.20
N ASP A 571 -25.51 6.08 18.19
CA ASP A 571 -26.60 5.10 18.09
C ASP A 571 -27.89 5.70 17.50
N LYS A 572 -28.13 7.00 17.70
CA LYS A 572 -29.32 7.72 17.18
C LYS A 572 -29.13 8.24 15.74
N GLY A 573 -27.94 8.09 15.19
CA GLY A 573 -27.62 8.47 13.82
C GLY A 573 -28.30 7.58 12.80
N MET A 574 -28.37 8.04 11.55
CA MET A 574 -28.81 7.20 10.44
C MET A 574 -28.28 7.75 9.12
N CYS A 575 -28.21 6.88 8.11
CA CYS A 575 -28.02 7.30 6.74
C CYS A 575 -28.93 6.55 5.79
N ARG A 576 -29.29 7.22 4.69
CA ARG A 576 -30.03 6.64 3.58
C ARG A 576 -29.50 7.22 2.28
N ALA A 577 -29.05 6.36 1.37
CA ALA A 577 -28.75 6.73 -0.01
C ALA A 577 -29.82 6.09 -0.91
N THR A 578 -30.64 6.91 -1.55
CA THR A 578 -31.63 6.46 -2.54
C THR A 578 -31.09 6.77 -3.92
N ASN A 579 -30.71 5.74 -4.66
CA ASN A 579 -30.22 5.83 -6.02
C ASN A 579 -31.35 5.50 -7.00
N VAL A 580 -31.48 6.30 -8.06
CA VAL A 580 -32.27 5.94 -9.25
C VAL A 580 -31.32 5.80 -10.41
N SER A 581 -31.35 4.63 -11.06
CA SER A 581 -30.60 4.34 -12.27
C SER A 581 -31.58 4.09 -13.42
N GLU A 582 -31.35 4.74 -14.56
CA GLU A 582 -32.23 4.74 -15.72
C GLU A 582 -31.44 4.42 -16.99
N ALA A 583 -31.97 3.52 -17.83
CA ALA A 583 -31.42 3.19 -19.14
C ALA A 583 -32.37 3.65 -20.25
N ASP A 584 -31.83 4.45 -21.18
CA ASP A 584 -32.50 4.94 -22.40
C ASP A 584 -33.90 5.55 -22.17
N ASP A 585 -34.17 6.06 -20.97
CA ASP A 585 -35.49 6.53 -20.50
C ASP A 585 -36.63 5.49 -20.60
N GLU A 586 -36.27 4.21 -20.74
CA GLU A 586 -37.18 3.07 -20.91
C GLU A 586 -37.35 2.25 -19.64
N VAL A 587 -36.24 2.02 -18.94
CA VAL A 587 -36.19 1.20 -17.73
C VAL A 587 -35.59 2.03 -16.61
N ALA A 588 -36.27 2.10 -15.48
CA ALA A 588 -35.79 2.78 -14.28
C ALA A 588 -35.85 1.85 -13.08
N VAL A 589 -34.79 1.84 -12.29
CA VAL A 589 -34.68 1.08 -11.05
C VAL A 589 -34.28 1.98 -9.90
N LYS A 590 -34.75 1.66 -8.70
CA LYS A 590 -34.44 2.34 -7.45
C LYS A 590 -33.67 1.40 -6.56
N ALA A 591 -32.46 1.80 -6.19
CA ALA A 591 -31.68 1.15 -5.15
C ALA A 591 -31.72 2.00 -3.88
N VAL A 592 -31.82 1.35 -2.73
CA VAL A 592 -31.83 2.00 -1.42
C VAL A 592 -30.79 1.34 -0.53
N PHE A 593 -29.82 2.13 -0.08
CA PHE A 593 -28.88 1.76 0.98
C PHE A 593 -29.30 2.48 2.26
N GLU A 594 -29.61 1.74 3.32
CA GLU A 594 -29.92 2.29 4.65
C GLU A 594 -28.91 1.81 5.68
N GLY A 595 -28.53 2.69 6.58
CA GLY A 595 -27.69 2.38 7.74
C GLY A 595 -28.31 2.91 9.03
N ASN A 596 -28.34 2.06 10.06
CA ASN A 596 -28.86 2.37 11.39
C ASN A 596 -27.71 2.64 12.39
N GLY A 597 -27.36 3.91 12.51
CA GLY A 597 -26.24 4.42 13.31
C GLY A 597 -25.62 5.65 12.66
N ASP A 598 -24.72 6.31 13.37
CA ASP A 598 -23.99 7.45 12.85
C ASP A 598 -23.16 7.06 11.61
N PRO A 599 -23.32 7.77 10.48
CA PRO A 599 -22.63 7.45 9.24
C PRO A 599 -21.11 7.62 9.33
N GLY A 600 -20.65 8.74 9.89
CA GLY A 600 -19.25 9.15 9.84
C GLY A 600 -18.31 8.29 10.68
N TYR A 601 -18.84 7.61 11.72
CA TYR A 601 -18.04 6.88 12.68
C TYR A 601 -18.54 5.46 12.91
N ARG A 602 -19.73 5.26 13.49
CA ARG A 602 -20.19 3.91 13.88
C ARG A 602 -20.37 3.01 12.65
N LEU A 603 -21.11 3.48 11.65
CA LEU A 603 -21.32 2.72 10.43
C LEU A 603 -20.02 2.62 9.61
N THR A 604 -19.22 3.69 9.59
CA THR A 604 -17.90 3.68 8.93
C THR A 604 -16.95 2.65 9.54
N SER A 605 -16.90 2.50 10.87
CA SER A 605 -16.07 1.48 11.53
C SER A 605 -16.49 0.06 11.16
N ILE A 606 -17.79 -0.17 10.95
CA ILE A 606 -18.30 -1.46 10.48
C ILE A 606 -17.86 -1.67 9.02
N MET A 607 -18.12 -0.70 8.15
CA MET A 607 -17.80 -0.78 6.72
C MET A 607 -16.34 -1.12 6.44
N ILE A 608 -15.39 -0.45 7.10
CA ILE A 608 -13.96 -0.70 6.86
C ILE A 608 -13.51 -2.06 7.39
N VAL A 609 -14.05 -2.50 8.54
CA VAL A 609 -13.72 -3.81 9.09
C VAL A 609 -14.28 -4.92 8.21
N GLU A 610 -15.54 -4.84 7.79
CA GLU A 610 -16.11 -5.81 6.85
C GLU A 610 -15.34 -5.84 5.53
N SER A 611 -14.95 -4.68 4.99
CA SER A 611 -14.11 -4.60 3.79
C SER A 611 -12.75 -5.30 4.00
N ALA A 612 -12.10 -5.08 5.14
CA ALA A 612 -10.83 -5.73 5.47
C ALA A 612 -10.96 -7.25 5.65
N LEU A 613 -12.06 -7.72 6.25
CA LEU A 613 -12.32 -9.14 6.46
C LEU A 613 -12.58 -9.87 5.13
N LEU A 614 -13.26 -9.22 4.17
CA LEU A 614 -13.46 -9.79 2.83
C LEU A 614 -12.14 -9.98 2.08
N LEU A 615 -11.15 -9.10 2.29
CA LEU A 615 -9.82 -9.23 1.69
C LEU A 615 -9.00 -10.40 2.23
N LEU A 616 -9.38 -11.02 3.36
CA LEU A 616 -8.67 -12.19 3.88
C LEU A 616 -8.97 -13.46 3.08
N ASP A 617 -10.09 -13.48 2.36
CA ASP A 617 -10.68 -14.68 1.78
C ASP A 617 -10.91 -14.46 0.26
N PRO A 618 -10.07 -15.03 -0.63
CA PRO A 618 -10.11 -14.77 -2.07
C PRO A 618 -11.45 -15.06 -2.78
N GLU A 619 -12.28 -15.94 -2.19
CA GLU A 619 -13.63 -16.26 -2.66
C GLU A 619 -14.63 -15.10 -2.50
N ASN A 620 -14.34 -14.16 -1.60
CA ASN A 620 -15.16 -12.97 -1.37
C ASN A 620 -14.83 -11.83 -2.34
N LEU A 621 -13.79 -11.99 -3.17
CA LEU A 621 -13.36 -10.97 -4.13
C LEU A 621 -13.99 -11.20 -5.51
N SER A 622 -14.15 -10.13 -6.27
CA SER A 622 -14.45 -10.21 -7.70
C SER A 622 -13.23 -10.73 -8.49
N ASP A 623 -13.40 -10.95 -9.79
CA ASP A 623 -12.26 -11.27 -10.67
C ASP A 623 -11.22 -10.15 -10.68
N GLU A 624 -11.66 -8.88 -10.70
CA GLU A 624 -10.77 -7.73 -10.57
C GLU A 624 -10.10 -7.68 -9.21
N GLY A 625 -10.83 -7.94 -8.13
CA GLY A 625 -10.32 -7.98 -6.76
C GLY A 625 -9.21 -9.02 -6.59
N ARG A 626 -9.41 -10.24 -7.11
CA ARG A 626 -8.39 -11.30 -7.13
C ARG A 626 -7.16 -10.94 -7.97
N SER A 627 -7.34 -10.13 -9.01
CA SER A 627 -6.24 -9.71 -9.89
C SER A 627 -5.36 -8.62 -9.27
N GLY A 628 -5.82 -7.95 -8.21
CA GLY A 628 -5.09 -6.84 -7.59
C GLY A 628 -5.11 -5.54 -8.39
N GLY A 629 -4.60 -4.48 -7.76
CA GLY A 629 -4.67 -3.10 -8.26
C GLY A 629 -5.33 -2.15 -7.25
N ILE A 630 -5.54 -0.90 -7.65
CA ILE A 630 -6.23 0.10 -6.83
C ILE A 630 -7.68 0.21 -7.27
N LEU A 631 -8.57 -0.43 -6.53
CA LEU A 631 -9.96 -0.65 -6.89
C LEU A 631 -10.91 0.17 -6.02
N THR A 632 -12.17 0.21 -6.40
CA THR A 632 -13.25 0.77 -5.59
C THR A 632 -13.95 -0.34 -4.81
N PRO A 633 -14.69 -0.05 -3.72
CA PRO A 633 -15.38 -1.08 -2.95
C PRO A 633 -16.30 -1.98 -3.79
N SER A 634 -17.11 -1.40 -4.68
CA SER A 634 -18.01 -2.20 -5.54
C SER A 634 -17.25 -3.07 -6.54
N VAL A 635 -16.13 -2.61 -7.09
CA VAL A 635 -15.32 -3.38 -8.04
C VAL A 635 -14.53 -4.48 -7.33
N ALA A 636 -14.02 -4.24 -6.12
CA ALA A 636 -13.24 -5.23 -5.38
C ALA A 636 -14.09 -6.39 -4.85
N TYR A 637 -15.28 -6.08 -4.30
CA TYR A 637 -16.08 -7.06 -3.53
C TYR A 637 -17.42 -7.43 -4.18
N GLY A 638 -18.01 -6.52 -4.95
CA GLY A 638 -19.37 -6.68 -5.49
C GLY A 638 -20.39 -7.10 -4.43
N ASP A 639 -21.03 -8.24 -4.65
CA ASP A 639 -22.12 -8.76 -3.80
C ASP A 639 -21.65 -9.22 -2.42
N ALA A 640 -20.36 -9.56 -2.27
CA ALA A 640 -19.84 -10.01 -1.00
C ALA A 640 -19.91 -8.89 0.05
N LEU A 641 -19.62 -7.64 -0.34
CA LEU A 641 -19.75 -6.49 0.57
C LEU A 641 -21.20 -6.19 0.92
N VAL A 642 -22.14 -6.31 -0.04
CA VAL A 642 -23.58 -6.15 0.24
C VAL A 642 -24.01 -7.14 1.33
N LYS A 643 -23.70 -8.43 1.15
CA LYS A 643 -24.07 -9.49 2.09
C LYS A 643 -23.41 -9.32 3.46
N ALA A 644 -22.13 -8.96 3.50
CA ALA A 644 -21.40 -8.73 4.73
C ALA A 644 -22.03 -7.59 5.55
N LEU A 645 -22.32 -6.46 4.90
CA LEU A 645 -22.98 -5.32 5.56
C LEU A 645 -24.38 -5.70 6.08
N GLU A 646 -25.21 -6.36 5.29
CA GLU A 646 -26.55 -6.78 5.73
C GLU A 646 -26.51 -7.78 6.89
N ALA A 647 -25.53 -8.69 6.91
CA ALA A 647 -25.35 -9.67 7.97
C ALA A 647 -25.08 -9.04 9.35
N THR A 648 -24.60 -7.80 9.40
CA THR A 648 -24.41 -7.07 10.65
C THR A 648 -25.73 -6.64 11.31
N GLY A 649 -26.85 -6.68 10.58
CA GLY A 649 -28.15 -6.17 11.02
C GLY A 649 -28.25 -4.65 11.12
N ARG A 650 -27.17 -3.92 10.77
CA ARG A 650 -27.12 -2.45 10.78
C ARG A 650 -27.42 -1.82 9.43
N PHE A 651 -27.34 -2.60 8.36
CA PHE A 651 -27.57 -2.14 6.99
C PHE A 651 -28.73 -2.87 6.33
N LYS A 652 -29.44 -2.18 5.44
CA LYS A 652 -30.44 -2.77 4.55
C LYS A 652 -30.20 -2.25 3.15
N ILE A 653 -30.07 -3.15 2.18
CA ILE A 653 -29.76 -2.80 0.81
C ILE A 653 -30.80 -3.44 -0.11
N GLY A 654 -31.71 -2.62 -0.63
CA GLY A 654 -32.83 -3.08 -1.44
C GLY A 654 -32.81 -2.51 -2.85
N VAL A 655 -33.40 -3.24 -3.80
CA VAL A 655 -33.63 -2.76 -5.17
C VAL A 655 -35.05 -3.03 -5.61
N GLU A 656 -35.65 -2.06 -6.28
CA GLU A 656 -37.02 -2.09 -6.80
C GLU A 656 -37.01 -1.59 -8.25
N VAL A 657 -37.76 -2.23 -9.15
CA VAL A 657 -37.97 -1.73 -10.51
C VAL A 657 -39.10 -0.71 -10.47
N LEU A 658 -38.82 0.53 -10.91
CA LEU A 658 -39.80 1.62 -10.88
C LEU A 658 -40.65 1.66 -12.16
N GLU A 659 -40.03 1.41 -13.30
CA GLU A 659 -40.70 1.46 -14.60
C GLU A 659 -40.01 0.50 -15.57
N ASP A 660 -40.81 -0.32 -16.26
CA ASP A 660 -40.40 -1.11 -17.41
C ASP A 660 -41.45 -0.96 -18.51
N LYS A 661 -41.18 -0.07 -19.48
CA LYS A 661 -42.10 0.21 -20.59
C LYS A 661 -42.32 -0.97 -21.54
N LYS A 662 -41.62 -2.12 -21.38
CA LYS A 662 -41.90 -3.35 -22.14
C LYS A 662 -43.02 -4.20 -21.54
N THR A 663 -43.37 -3.95 -20.27
CA THR A 663 -44.44 -4.68 -19.55
C THR A 663 -45.76 -3.89 -19.44
N ARG A 664 -45.76 -2.66 -19.95
CA ARG A 664 -46.97 -1.91 -20.32
C ARG A 664 -47.27 -2.13 -21.80
#